data_AF-A0A8J6W2P2-F1
#
_entry.id   AF-A0A8J6W2P2-F1
#
_cell.length_a   1.000
_cell.length_b   1.000
_cell.length_c   1.000
_cell.angle_alpha   90.00
_cell.angle_beta   90.00
_cell.angle_gamma   90.00
#
_symmetry.space_group_name_H-M   'P 1'
#
loop_
_entity.id
_entity.type
_entity.pdbx_description
1 polymer ?
#
loop_
_entity_poly.entity_id
_entity_poly.type
_entity_poly.pdbx_seq_one_letter_code
_entity_poly.pdbx_strand_id
1 'polypeptide(L)'
;MNHVTAPIYCPICQTLNTEAYNFCQQCRSSLPKRYLWAVGAGVDAYQIGDVLGDRYVLKSRRVLFDTKPGLLPDLPSDISDAIAPYLRLFPYQLHIPQVYGQVQTEKGAPVVLLEQVPLETRRWSQSAAELSHPLFPALADVWPEAPAIRQLNWLWQISQLWQPFSSERVATSLVEPQLLRVEGPLVRLLELQSDRKSAPTLRELGQLWLQWAPTAQPEIARFLAALCHQMIQGQIRTPEQLTAQLDRGLVVCGRSQARLAQIATRTDQGPSRQRNEDACYPASGTTFSVPLHPGETPKTLTLVCDGIGGHEGGDVASNLAIAAVQERIQALELDVALQHPDSLMAELEQAVCLANDLICQRNDQERRLERQRMGTTLVMALARGHEAYITHIGDSRVYWITRTGCYQLTVDDDVASREVRLGYALYRDAVQQPVAGSLVQALGMSSSATLHPTVQRLILDEAGVFLLCSDGLTENDRVEECWETEILPILDGKVDVATACQRLVEIGNMRNGHDNVTVGLLYYQVTHTEAIAELPASLLTESPDLDLLPTRQPTAIVTDTPTQVLNAAPSTLKTQILPPRRSPNGALLLLGILLLVGLGGVLAYLLLPGVSRRIDPLLGRAPQPDGAQVNPGTPISTLPSPNPSPLVSSLTLAPGTLIQIRQPTSGLASDRETGSIQLQPQPGSSTTAPAPESGVASSLASGDRTPKAATAQLVPAGGLLQVLSKQVIPAQGSWVKLKVCSIPSGTNAQESPSPRTTTPTPTASPSNRAATPSLSDRFLQPGASGWIEEAVLMPLIEPDSPSPNQLGACSNPPLTPTPTPTTAPSQSPAPE
;
A
#
# COMPACT_ATOMS: atom_id res chain seq x y z
N MET A 1 33.65 27.79 -3.12
CA MET A 1 32.62 28.52 -2.33
C MET A 1 32.72 28.07 -0.89
N ASN A 2 32.26 28.85 0.09
CA ASN A 2 32.26 28.39 1.49
C ASN A 2 31.18 27.32 1.68
N HIS A 3 31.57 26.17 2.24
CA HIS A 3 30.68 25.05 2.48
C HIS A 3 29.78 25.35 3.69
N VAL A 4 28.51 25.73 3.45
CA VAL A 4 27.59 26.09 4.53
C VAL A 4 27.22 24.85 5.32
N THR A 5 27.71 24.73 6.55
CA THR A 5 27.39 23.63 7.48
C THR A 5 26.02 23.83 8.10
N ALA A 6 25.13 22.85 7.95
CA ALA A 6 23.79 22.88 8.51
C ALA A 6 23.71 22.16 9.89
N PRO A 7 22.76 22.56 10.75
CA PRO A 7 22.35 21.76 11.90
C PRO A 7 21.53 20.54 11.47
N ILE A 8 21.55 19.46 12.26
CA ILE A 8 20.64 18.32 12.13
C ILE A 8 20.16 17.86 13.52
N TYR A 9 18.85 17.84 13.70
CA TYR A 9 18.18 17.31 14.89
C TYR A 9 18.14 15.78 14.81
N CYS A 10 18.57 15.11 15.89
CA CYS A 10 18.49 13.66 16.00
C CYS A 10 17.02 13.20 16.06
N PRO A 11 16.54 12.29 15.19
CA PRO A 11 15.17 11.79 15.22
C PRO A 11 14.74 11.23 16.59
N ILE A 12 15.65 10.49 17.25
CA ILE A 12 15.35 9.73 18.47
C ILE A 12 15.35 10.61 19.73
N CYS A 13 16.33 11.50 19.89
CA CYS A 13 16.51 12.27 21.13
C CYS A 13 16.45 13.80 20.95
N GLN A 14 16.15 14.28 19.75
CA GLN A 14 16.02 15.71 19.39
C GLN A 14 17.22 16.59 19.76
N THR A 15 18.37 15.98 20.10
CA THR A 15 19.64 16.70 20.30
C THR A 15 20.11 17.27 18.98
N LEU A 16 20.56 18.52 19.01
CA LEU A 16 21.18 19.21 17.88
C LEU A 16 22.59 18.66 17.61
N ASN A 17 22.88 18.32 16.36
CA ASN A 17 24.20 17.90 15.89
C ASN A 17 24.57 18.75 14.66
N THR A 18 25.83 18.70 14.22
CA THR A 18 26.23 19.23 12.91
C THR A 18 26.14 18.14 11.85
N GLU A 19 25.73 18.52 10.63
CA GLU A 19 25.71 17.72 9.39
C GLU A 19 26.96 16.84 9.14
N ALA A 20 28.13 17.23 9.66
CA ALA A 20 29.35 16.44 9.58
C ALA A 20 29.26 15.05 10.26
N TYR A 21 28.42 14.88 11.29
CA TYR A 21 28.29 13.60 12.00
C TYR A 21 27.29 12.66 11.31
N ASN A 22 27.62 11.36 11.26
CA ASN A 22 26.71 10.30 10.81
C ASN A 22 25.89 9.71 11.97
N PHE A 23 26.31 9.95 13.22
CA PHE A 23 25.67 9.44 14.43
C PHE A 23 25.45 10.56 15.44
N CYS A 24 24.35 10.51 16.19
CA CYS A 24 24.06 11.51 17.20
C CYS A 24 25.11 11.48 18.32
N GLN A 25 25.65 12.65 18.67
CA GLN A 25 26.69 12.76 19.69
C GLN A 25 26.21 12.32 21.09
N GLN A 26 24.89 12.44 21.36
CA GLN A 26 24.25 12.07 22.62
C GLN A 26 23.83 10.58 22.65
N CYS A 27 22.89 10.16 21.80
CA CYS A 27 22.29 8.82 21.87
C CYS A 27 22.92 7.77 20.93
N ARG A 28 23.88 8.15 20.09
CA ARG A 28 24.55 7.29 19.09
C ARG A 28 23.64 6.68 18.00
N SER A 29 22.38 7.10 17.88
CA SER A 29 21.54 6.73 16.73
C SER A 29 22.14 7.22 15.41
N SER A 30 21.76 6.60 14.30
CA SER A 30 21.96 7.15 12.95
C SER A 30 21.39 8.58 12.84
N LEU A 31 21.98 9.41 11.97
CA LEU A 31 21.51 10.74 11.60
C LEU A 31 21.20 10.75 10.09
N PRO A 32 19.93 10.51 9.68
CA PRO A 32 19.58 10.36 8.27
C PRO A 32 19.72 11.69 7.51
N LYS A 33 20.72 11.80 6.64
CA LYS A 33 21.05 13.02 5.89
C LYS A 33 20.20 13.12 4.63
N ARG A 34 19.07 13.83 4.71
CA ARG A 34 18.14 14.01 3.58
C ARG A 34 18.48 15.27 2.79
N TYR A 35 18.83 15.08 1.53
CA TYR A 35 18.99 16.15 0.54
C TYR A 35 17.82 16.10 -0.44
N LEU A 36 17.26 17.27 -0.74
CA LEU A 36 15.98 17.41 -1.45
C LEU A 36 16.13 18.37 -2.63
N TRP A 37 15.39 18.15 -3.71
CA TRP A 37 15.31 19.09 -4.84
C TRP A 37 14.08 19.99 -4.71
N ALA A 38 14.27 21.28 -4.95
CA ALA A 38 13.23 22.30 -4.86
C ALA A 38 12.65 22.62 -6.24
N VAL A 39 11.39 22.26 -6.47
CA VAL A 39 10.64 22.54 -7.71
C VAL A 39 9.74 23.76 -7.52
N GLY A 40 9.61 24.56 -8.59
CA GLY A 40 8.83 25.80 -8.61
C GLY A 40 9.69 27.07 -8.54
N ALA A 41 9.07 28.23 -8.73
CA ALA A 41 9.76 29.53 -8.77
C ALA A 41 10.04 30.13 -7.37
N GLY A 42 9.39 29.62 -6.32
CA GLY A 42 9.55 30.16 -4.96
C GLY A 42 10.98 30.07 -4.42
N VAL A 43 11.75 29.05 -4.82
CA VAL A 43 13.15 28.85 -4.39
C VAL A 43 14.12 29.85 -5.02
N ASP A 44 13.85 30.38 -6.22
CA ASP A 44 14.75 31.35 -6.89
C ASP A 44 14.81 32.71 -6.14
N ALA A 45 13.99 32.89 -5.10
CA ALA A 45 13.96 34.07 -4.24
C ALA A 45 14.82 33.95 -2.96
N TYR A 46 15.59 32.87 -2.81
CA TYR A 46 16.46 32.54 -1.67
C TYR A 46 17.93 32.37 -2.11
N GLN A 47 18.87 32.54 -1.17
CA GLN A 47 20.32 32.43 -1.38
C GLN A 47 20.92 31.19 -0.68
N ILE A 48 22.12 30.78 -1.08
CA ILE A 48 22.79 29.62 -0.47
C ILE A 48 23.12 29.94 1.00
N GLY A 49 22.56 29.13 1.89
CA GLY A 49 22.60 29.31 3.34
C GLY A 49 21.28 29.81 3.97
N ASP A 50 20.34 30.31 3.17
CA ASP A 50 19.00 30.65 3.66
C ASP A 50 18.21 29.40 4.08
N VAL A 51 17.21 29.60 4.94
CA VAL A 51 16.27 28.54 5.36
C VAL A 51 14.92 28.76 4.67
N LEU A 52 14.39 27.72 4.04
CA LEU A 52 13.01 27.64 3.56
C LEU A 52 12.14 27.01 4.66
N GLY A 53 11.00 27.65 4.94
CA GLY A 53 10.24 27.38 6.15
C GLY A 53 11.11 27.64 7.39
N ASP A 54 11.02 26.74 8.38
CA ASP A 54 11.88 26.77 9.58
C ASP A 54 12.86 25.56 9.63
N ARG A 55 13.06 24.90 8.48
CA ARG A 55 13.56 23.51 8.41
C ARG A 55 14.57 23.21 7.31
N TYR A 56 14.49 23.81 6.13
CA TYR A 56 15.24 23.35 4.96
C TYR A 56 16.33 24.35 4.55
N VAL A 57 17.62 24.01 4.74
CA VAL A 57 18.75 24.89 4.42
C VAL A 57 19.13 24.77 2.94
N LEU A 58 19.22 25.88 2.21
CA LEU A 58 19.60 25.88 0.79
C LEU A 58 21.12 25.68 0.62
N LYS A 59 21.52 24.53 0.07
CA LYS A 59 22.93 24.08 -0.07
C LYS A 59 23.54 24.45 -1.41
N SER A 60 22.73 24.41 -2.46
CA SER A 60 23.04 24.88 -3.82
C SER A 60 21.76 25.39 -4.48
N ARG A 61 21.80 25.85 -5.74
CA ARG A 61 20.70 26.55 -6.43
C ARG A 61 19.30 25.96 -6.22
N ARG A 62 19.16 24.63 -6.18
CA ARG A 62 17.90 23.91 -5.91
C ARG A 62 18.04 22.72 -4.95
N VAL A 63 19.22 22.49 -4.36
CA VAL A 63 19.41 21.41 -3.39
C VAL A 63 19.25 21.97 -1.98
N LEU A 64 18.27 21.45 -1.25
CA LEU A 64 18.01 21.71 0.16
C LEU A 64 18.56 20.57 1.03
N PHE A 65 18.87 20.87 2.29
CA PHE A 65 19.13 19.88 3.33
C PHE A 65 18.07 19.98 4.42
N ASP A 66 17.46 18.86 4.78
CA ASP A 66 16.50 18.79 5.87
C ASP A 66 17.21 18.76 7.23
N THR A 67 16.98 19.78 8.04
CA THR A 67 17.54 19.86 9.40
C THR A 67 16.75 19.04 10.42
N LYS A 68 15.50 18.62 10.12
CA LYS A 68 14.59 17.91 11.04
C LYS A 68 14.05 16.59 10.45
N PRO A 69 14.89 15.68 9.93
CA PRO A 69 14.45 14.50 9.15
C PRO A 69 13.70 13.43 9.97
N GLY A 70 13.59 13.59 11.29
CA GLY A 70 12.73 12.78 12.17
C GLY A 70 11.31 13.32 12.38
N LEU A 71 10.95 14.44 11.75
CA LEU A 71 9.59 14.98 11.72
C LEU A 71 8.97 14.75 10.34
N LEU A 72 7.65 14.58 10.29
CA LEU A 72 6.93 14.58 9.01
C LEU A 72 7.12 15.92 8.29
N PRO A 73 7.32 15.92 6.97
CA PRO A 73 7.39 17.15 6.18
C PRO A 73 6.04 17.86 6.11
N ASP A 74 6.05 19.14 5.73
CA ASP A 74 4.82 19.89 5.47
C ASP A 74 4.07 19.25 4.31
N LEU A 75 2.85 18.78 4.57
CA LEU A 75 1.99 18.14 3.59
C LEU A 75 1.10 19.21 2.90
N PRO A 76 0.82 19.08 1.59
CA PRO A 76 -0.19 19.93 0.93
C PRO A 76 -1.59 19.60 1.47
N SER A 77 -2.49 20.59 1.47
CA SER A 77 -3.91 20.36 1.83
C SER A 77 -4.64 19.49 0.80
N ASP A 78 -4.23 19.60 -0.46
CA ASP A 78 -4.86 18.98 -1.61
C ASP A 78 -3.76 18.55 -2.60
N ILE A 79 -3.92 17.40 -3.25
CA ILE A 79 -2.98 16.92 -4.27
C ILE A 79 -3.17 17.76 -5.55
N SER A 80 -2.24 18.68 -5.79
CA SER A 80 -2.27 19.57 -6.96
C SER A 80 -1.86 18.87 -8.27
N ASP A 81 -2.21 19.46 -9.41
CA ASP A 81 -1.80 19.00 -10.75
C ASP A 81 -0.28 18.91 -10.92
N ALA A 82 0.51 19.63 -10.11
CA ALA A 82 1.97 19.58 -10.10
C ALA A 82 2.53 18.39 -9.28
N ILE A 83 1.73 17.79 -8.40
CA ILE A 83 2.11 16.65 -7.55
C ILE A 83 1.53 15.35 -8.12
N ALA A 84 0.30 15.37 -8.62
CA ALA A 84 -0.44 14.17 -9.03
C ALA A 84 0.29 13.25 -10.05
N PRO A 85 1.06 13.77 -11.04
CA PRO A 85 1.83 12.91 -11.94
C PRO A 85 2.93 12.10 -11.24
N TYR A 86 3.59 12.64 -10.21
CA TYR A 86 4.59 11.90 -9.42
C TYR A 86 3.95 10.73 -8.66
N LEU A 87 2.73 10.91 -8.17
CA LEU A 87 2.01 9.88 -7.41
C LEU A 87 1.49 8.76 -8.32
N ARG A 88 0.92 9.10 -9.48
CA ARG A 88 0.48 8.10 -10.47
C ARG A 88 1.63 7.38 -11.17
N LEU A 89 2.78 8.04 -11.32
CA LEU A 89 4.03 7.43 -11.83
C LEU A 89 4.92 6.82 -10.71
N PHE A 90 4.43 6.67 -9.48
CA PHE A 90 5.16 5.99 -8.40
C PHE A 90 5.73 4.59 -8.76
N PRO A 91 5.09 3.76 -9.62
CA PRO A 91 5.69 2.52 -10.11
C PRO A 91 7.02 2.70 -10.87
N TYR A 92 7.35 3.92 -11.29
CA TYR A 92 8.59 4.30 -11.97
C TYR A 92 9.57 5.05 -11.04
N GLN A 93 9.47 4.86 -9.71
CA GLN A 93 10.36 5.46 -8.70
C GLN A 93 11.86 5.26 -8.97
N LEU A 94 12.23 4.20 -9.70
CA LEU A 94 13.61 3.94 -10.14
C LEU A 94 14.17 5.03 -11.06
N HIS A 95 13.29 5.77 -11.75
CA HIS A 95 13.64 6.83 -12.71
C HIS A 95 13.17 8.22 -12.26
N ILE A 96 12.11 8.29 -11.45
CA ILE A 96 11.42 9.52 -11.05
C ILE A 96 11.61 9.78 -9.56
N PRO A 97 12.05 10.98 -9.15
CA PRO A 97 12.15 11.36 -7.74
C PRO A 97 10.77 11.48 -7.08
N GLN A 98 10.67 11.16 -5.79
CA GLN A 98 9.41 11.11 -5.05
C GLN A 98 9.06 12.47 -4.42
N VAL A 99 7.77 12.78 -4.27
CA VAL A 99 7.34 14.01 -3.56
C VAL A 99 7.47 13.80 -2.05
N TYR A 100 8.42 14.52 -1.46
CA TYR A 100 8.65 14.53 0.00
C TYR A 100 7.60 15.38 0.72
N GLY A 101 7.29 16.57 0.20
CA GLY A 101 6.34 17.50 0.81
C GLY A 101 6.23 18.81 0.03
N GLN A 102 5.52 19.80 0.58
CA GLN A 102 5.30 21.11 -0.05
C GLN A 102 5.42 22.25 0.97
N VAL A 103 6.38 23.16 0.75
CA VAL A 103 6.61 24.33 1.61
C VAL A 103 6.00 25.58 0.99
N GLN A 104 5.22 26.33 1.77
CA GLN A 104 4.73 27.65 1.38
C GLN A 104 5.83 28.70 1.58
N THR A 105 6.04 29.58 0.62
CA THR A 105 7.10 30.61 0.70
C THR A 105 6.53 31.98 1.07
N GLU A 106 7.30 32.79 1.81
CA GLU A 106 6.90 34.14 2.25
C GLU A 106 6.53 35.09 1.08
N LYS A 107 6.99 34.76 -0.13
CA LYS A 107 6.81 35.55 -1.36
C LYS A 107 5.75 34.94 -2.30
N GLY A 108 4.97 33.96 -1.84
CA GLY A 108 3.76 33.47 -2.50
C GLY A 108 3.81 32.00 -2.92
N ALA A 109 4.45 31.70 -4.06
CA ALA A 109 4.32 30.39 -4.69
C ALA A 109 4.86 29.24 -3.80
N PRO A 110 4.15 28.09 -3.73
CA PRO A 110 4.66 26.91 -3.04
C PRO A 110 5.91 26.35 -3.75
N VAL A 111 6.76 25.70 -2.97
CA VAL A 111 7.89 24.90 -3.44
C VAL A 111 7.61 23.44 -3.11
N VAL A 112 7.57 22.60 -4.14
CA VAL A 112 7.47 21.14 -3.96
C VAL A 112 8.88 20.61 -3.68
N LEU A 113 9.00 19.78 -2.65
CA LEU A 113 10.24 19.13 -2.25
C LEU A 113 10.26 17.70 -2.77
N LEU A 114 11.33 17.32 -3.47
CA LEU A 114 11.51 15.98 -3.99
C LEU A 114 12.67 15.25 -3.30
N GLU A 115 12.48 13.97 -2.97
CA GLU A 115 13.52 13.04 -2.51
C GLU A 115 13.82 11.96 -3.56
N GLN A 116 14.83 11.10 -3.33
CA GLN A 116 15.34 10.14 -4.33
C GLN A 116 15.76 10.79 -5.68
N VAL A 117 16.16 12.05 -5.61
CA VAL A 117 16.75 12.83 -6.71
C VAL A 117 18.17 12.31 -6.98
N PRO A 118 18.64 12.28 -8.25
CA PRO A 118 20.01 11.90 -8.60
C PRO A 118 21.06 12.90 -8.09
N LEU A 119 21.44 12.76 -6.81
CA LEU A 119 22.41 13.58 -6.08
C LEU A 119 23.63 12.74 -5.68
N GLU A 120 24.85 13.24 -5.92
CA GLU A 120 26.10 12.50 -5.63
C GLU A 120 26.51 12.63 -4.14
N THR A 121 25.68 12.10 -3.25
CA THR A 121 25.79 12.30 -1.79
C THR A 121 27.01 11.61 -1.15
N ARG A 122 27.50 10.49 -1.70
CA ARG A 122 28.59 9.70 -1.07
C ARG A 122 29.85 10.52 -0.82
N ARG A 123 30.28 11.32 -1.80
CA ARG A 123 31.51 12.13 -1.71
C ARG A 123 31.46 13.16 -0.58
N TRP A 124 30.26 13.67 -0.26
CA TRP A 124 30.01 14.67 0.79
C TRP A 124 30.36 14.17 2.20
N SER A 125 30.51 12.86 2.39
CA SER A 125 30.92 12.26 3.67
C SER A 125 32.42 12.27 3.93
N GLN A 126 33.26 12.44 2.89
CA GLN A 126 34.72 12.22 3.00
C GLN A 126 35.56 13.50 2.85
N SER A 127 35.11 14.50 2.08
CA SER A 127 35.74 15.82 2.03
C SER A 127 34.76 16.91 1.61
N ALA A 128 34.56 17.90 2.49
CA ALA A 128 33.74 19.08 2.23
C ALA A 128 34.41 20.14 1.33
N ALA A 129 35.60 19.86 0.78
CA ALA A 129 36.43 20.86 0.11
C ALA A 129 36.31 20.89 -1.44
N GLU A 130 35.89 19.79 -2.07
CA GLU A 130 36.12 19.59 -3.52
C GLU A 130 34.83 19.49 -4.38
N LEU A 131 33.64 19.52 -3.77
CA LEU A 131 32.39 19.27 -4.49
C LEU A 131 31.81 20.52 -5.17
N SER A 132 32.16 20.72 -6.43
CA SER A 132 31.54 21.70 -7.33
C SER A 132 30.20 21.26 -7.92
N HIS A 133 29.90 19.95 -7.90
CA HIS A 133 28.70 19.36 -8.51
C HIS A 133 28.01 18.40 -7.53
N PRO A 134 26.81 18.74 -6.99
CA PRO A 134 26.06 17.87 -6.09
C PRO A 134 25.08 16.94 -6.83
N LEU A 135 24.99 17.04 -8.16
CA LEU A 135 24.14 16.19 -9.00
C LEU A 135 25.01 15.11 -9.65
N PHE A 136 24.42 13.97 -9.99
CA PHE A 136 24.98 13.10 -11.02
C PHE A 136 25.07 13.84 -12.38
N PRO A 137 25.90 13.40 -13.34
CA PRO A 137 26.10 14.09 -14.62
C PRO A 137 24.84 14.10 -15.49
N ALA A 138 24.73 15.06 -16.42
CA ALA A 138 23.71 14.98 -17.47
C ALA A 138 24.04 13.84 -18.43
N LEU A 139 23.00 13.20 -18.98
CA LEU A 139 23.15 12.10 -19.94
C LEU A 139 24.08 12.51 -21.10
N ALA A 140 23.91 13.72 -21.62
CA ALA A 140 24.72 14.25 -22.71
C ALA A 140 26.20 14.53 -22.35
N ASP A 141 26.52 14.76 -21.06
CA ASP A 141 27.89 15.06 -20.62
C ASP A 141 28.77 13.82 -20.69
N VAL A 142 28.24 12.67 -20.25
CA VAL A 142 28.94 11.38 -20.21
C VAL A 142 28.58 10.45 -21.37
N TRP A 143 27.68 10.87 -22.27
CA TRP A 143 27.32 10.12 -23.47
C TRP A 143 28.54 9.61 -24.26
N PRO A 144 29.56 10.44 -24.59
CA PRO A 144 30.66 10.00 -25.45
C PRO A 144 31.61 8.98 -24.77
N GLU A 145 31.60 8.90 -23.44
CA GLU A 145 32.44 7.99 -22.66
C GLU A 145 31.76 6.65 -22.35
N ALA A 146 30.43 6.58 -22.48
CA ALA A 146 29.65 5.40 -22.17
C ALA A 146 29.82 4.28 -23.21
N PRO A 147 29.93 2.99 -22.81
CA PRO A 147 29.98 1.86 -23.73
C PRO A 147 28.73 1.76 -24.61
N ALA A 148 28.88 1.16 -25.80
CA ALA A 148 27.82 1.09 -26.82
C ALA A 148 26.50 0.48 -26.29
N ILE A 149 26.58 -0.58 -25.48
CA ILE A 149 25.41 -1.20 -24.83
C ILE A 149 24.74 -0.27 -23.80
N ARG A 150 25.50 0.58 -23.08
CA ARG A 150 24.96 1.54 -22.10
C ARG A 150 24.31 2.74 -22.78
N GLN A 151 24.91 3.23 -23.85
CA GLN A 151 24.28 4.22 -24.74
C GLN A 151 22.90 3.71 -25.19
N LEU A 152 22.81 2.47 -25.71
CA LEU A 152 21.53 1.87 -26.08
C LEU A 152 20.58 1.65 -24.88
N ASN A 153 21.08 1.20 -23.72
CA ASN A 153 20.28 0.98 -22.51
C ASN A 153 19.60 2.28 -22.03
N TRP A 154 20.32 3.40 -22.02
CA TRP A 154 19.74 4.70 -21.66
C TRP A 154 18.64 5.15 -22.64
N LEU A 155 18.84 4.96 -23.96
CA LEU A 155 17.79 5.26 -24.95
C LEU A 155 16.57 4.33 -24.81
N TRP A 156 16.80 3.06 -24.47
CA TRP A 156 15.76 2.06 -24.22
C TRP A 156 14.93 2.40 -22.98
N GLN A 157 15.55 2.82 -21.87
CA GLN A 157 14.83 3.32 -20.69
C GLN A 157 13.97 4.54 -21.04
N ILE A 158 14.47 5.47 -21.87
CA ILE A 158 13.67 6.62 -22.32
C ILE A 158 12.50 6.19 -23.22
N SER A 159 12.63 5.15 -24.05
CA SER A 159 11.49 4.64 -24.85
C SER A 159 10.45 3.92 -23.98
N GLN A 160 10.86 3.20 -22.93
CA GLN A 160 9.94 2.60 -21.94
C GLN A 160 9.15 3.67 -21.16
N LEU A 161 9.80 4.76 -20.74
CA LEU A 161 9.15 5.85 -20.01
C LEU A 161 8.21 6.70 -20.89
N TRP A 162 8.30 6.61 -22.21
CA TRP A 162 7.54 7.49 -23.13
C TRP A 162 6.03 7.35 -23.01
N GLN A 163 5.49 6.13 -22.95
CA GLN A 163 4.03 5.91 -22.88
C GLN A 163 3.44 6.39 -21.54
N PRO A 164 3.98 6.02 -20.35
CA PRO A 164 3.45 6.48 -19.07
C PRO A 164 3.49 8.00 -18.92
N PHE A 165 4.58 8.63 -19.37
CA PHE A 165 4.73 10.09 -19.32
C PHE A 165 3.78 10.80 -20.28
N SER A 166 3.46 10.18 -21.42
CA SER A 166 2.48 10.72 -22.37
C SER A 166 1.05 10.68 -21.83
N SER A 167 0.66 9.60 -21.12
CA SER A 167 -0.64 9.54 -20.43
C SER A 167 -0.75 10.61 -19.32
N GLU A 168 0.34 10.84 -18.59
CA GLU A 168 0.40 11.81 -17.48
C GLU A 168 0.74 13.25 -17.93
N ARG A 169 0.87 13.48 -19.24
CA ARG A 169 1.19 14.80 -19.84
C ARG A 169 2.45 15.45 -19.28
N VAL A 170 3.49 14.64 -19.08
CA VAL A 170 4.82 15.06 -18.61
C VAL A 170 5.95 14.58 -19.53
N ALA A 171 5.64 14.14 -20.76
CA ALA A 171 6.62 13.62 -21.72
C ALA A 171 7.70 14.66 -22.11
N THR A 172 7.43 15.95 -21.92
CA THR A 172 8.41 17.05 -22.03
C THR A 172 9.66 16.78 -21.19
N SER A 173 9.53 16.11 -20.04
CA SER A 173 10.64 15.71 -19.17
C SER A 173 11.70 14.84 -19.88
N LEU A 174 11.31 14.08 -20.91
CA LEU A 174 12.17 13.15 -21.63
C LEU A 174 12.87 13.77 -22.86
N VAL A 175 12.48 14.99 -23.25
CA VAL A 175 13.09 15.75 -24.37
C VAL A 175 13.83 17.02 -23.93
N GLU A 176 13.86 17.31 -22.63
CA GLU A 176 14.47 18.49 -22.00
C GLU A 176 15.83 18.11 -21.36
N PRO A 177 16.98 18.27 -22.05
CA PRO A 177 18.23 17.58 -21.69
C PRO A 177 18.80 17.96 -20.33
N GLN A 178 18.53 19.18 -19.86
CA GLN A 178 18.94 19.63 -18.53
C GLN A 178 18.21 18.92 -17.37
N LEU A 179 17.20 18.07 -17.63
CA LEU A 179 16.55 17.22 -16.62
C LEU A 179 17.07 15.78 -16.60
N LEU A 180 17.53 15.27 -17.76
CA LEU A 180 18.04 13.91 -17.91
C LEU A 180 19.40 13.75 -17.21
N ARG A 181 19.46 12.84 -16.25
CA ARG A 181 20.66 12.44 -15.50
C ARG A 181 20.89 10.95 -15.65
N VAL A 182 22.13 10.51 -15.38
CA VAL A 182 22.47 9.09 -15.38
C VAL A 182 23.23 8.69 -14.13
N GLU A 183 22.81 7.60 -13.50
CA GLU A 183 23.34 7.10 -12.23
C GLU A 183 23.98 5.71 -12.45
N GLY A 184 25.04 5.67 -13.24
CA GLY A 184 25.57 4.42 -13.80
C GLY A 184 24.66 3.92 -14.92
N PRO A 185 24.01 2.75 -14.79
CA PRO A 185 23.16 2.21 -15.85
C PRO A 185 21.77 2.87 -15.91
N LEU A 186 21.33 3.55 -14.86
CA LEU A 186 19.97 4.12 -14.76
C LEU A 186 19.89 5.53 -15.35
N VAL A 187 18.85 5.79 -16.16
CA VAL A 187 18.37 7.14 -16.47
C VAL A 187 17.53 7.63 -15.29
N ARG A 188 17.79 8.85 -14.83
CA ARG A 188 17.11 9.52 -13.71
C ARG A 188 16.67 10.92 -14.13
N LEU A 189 15.59 11.42 -13.52
CA LEU A 189 15.13 12.80 -13.69
C LEU A 189 15.37 13.64 -12.43
N LEU A 190 15.55 14.95 -12.60
CA LEU A 190 15.56 15.90 -11.48
C LEU A 190 14.14 16.29 -11.02
N GLU A 191 13.22 16.40 -11.97
CA GLU A 191 11.83 16.83 -11.80
C GLU A 191 11.02 16.45 -13.06
N LEU A 192 9.70 16.35 -12.92
CA LEU A 192 8.76 16.26 -14.04
C LEU A 192 8.37 17.67 -14.53
N GLN A 193 8.31 17.85 -15.85
CA GLN A 193 7.82 19.05 -16.53
C GLN A 193 6.55 18.74 -17.34
N SER A 194 5.50 19.54 -17.14
CA SER A 194 4.21 19.37 -17.82
C SER A 194 4.26 19.78 -19.30
N ASP A 195 3.54 19.02 -20.13
CA ASP A 195 3.37 19.27 -21.56
C ASP A 195 2.57 20.55 -21.80
N ARG A 196 3.26 21.61 -22.26
CA ARG A 196 2.79 23.01 -22.10
C ARG A 196 1.57 23.39 -22.95
N LYS A 197 1.69 23.35 -24.27
CA LYS A 197 0.61 23.66 -25.24
C LYS A 197 0.33 22.51 -26.21
N SER A 198 1.25 21.56 -26.26
CA SER A 198 1.24 20.34 -27.06
C SER A 198 2.15 19.35 -26.36
N ALA A 199 1.76 18.08 -26.32
CA ALA A 199 2.67 17.01 -25.92
C ALA A 199 3.77 16.86 -26.98
N PRO A 200 5.02 16.51 -26.58
CA PRO A 200 6.10 16.26 -27.52
C PRO A 200 5.86 14.97 -28.31
N THR A 201 6.64 14.80 -29.37
CA THR A 201 6.51 13.72 -30.34
C THR A 201 7.78 12.89 -30.44
N LEU A 202 7.66 11.64 -30.90
CA LEU A 202 8.83 10.80 -31.20
C LEU A 202 9.74 11.43 -32.27
N ARG A 203 9.23 12.34 -33.11
CA ARG A 203 10.04 13.17 -34.01
C ARG A 203 11.00 14.09 -33.24
N GLU A 204 10.51 14.76 -32.19
CA GLU A 204 11.32 15.69 -31.39
C GLU A 204 12.33 14.93 -30.51
N LEU A 205 11.94 13.75 -29.97
CA LEU A 205 12.88 12.83 -29.34
C LEU A 205 13.99 12.39 -30.32
N GLY A 206 13.62 12.06 -31.57
CA GLY A 206 14.57 11.74 -32.64
C GLY A 206 15.47 12.92 -33.03
N GLN A 207 14.97 14.16 -32.97
CA GLN A 207 15.76 15.38 -33.17
C GLN A 207 16.74 15.65 -32.02
N LEU A 208 16.40 15.26 -30.79
CA LEU A 208 17.35 15.29 -29.67
C LEU A 208 18.44 14.23 -29.86
N TRP A 209 18.08 12.97 -30.05
CA TRP A 209 19.04 11.87 -30.14
C TRP A 209 19.99 12.00 -31.35
N LEU A 210 19.53 12.61 -32.45
CA LEU A 210 20.37 12.91 -33.62
C LEU A 210 21.54 13.87 -33.29
N GLN A 211 21.44 14.67 -32.22
CA GLN A 211 22.54 15.54 -31.76
C GLN A 211 23.65 14.74 -31.04
N TRP A 212 23.31 13.58 -30.47
CA TRP A 212 24.25 12.69 -29.77
C TRP A 212 24.89 11.64 -30.70
N ALA A 213 24.24 11.33 -31.83
CA ALA A 213 24.72 10.36 -32.82
C ALA A 213 26.16 10.62 -33.36
N PRO A 214 26.63 11.86 -33.60
CA PRO A 214 28.02 12.13 -34.00
C PRO A 214 29.08 11.79 -32.94
N THR A 215 28.64 11.61 -31.68
CA THR A 215 29.47 11.29 -30.51
C THR A 215 29.08 9.96 -29.86
N ALA A 216 28.26 9.15 -30.52
CA ALA A 216 27.95 7.79 -30.11
C ALA A 216 29.16 6.87 -30.39
N GLN A 217 29.24 5.72 -29.71
CA GLN A 217 30.32 4.76 -29.95
C GLN A 217 30.27 4.26 -31.41
N PRO A 218 31.43 4.05 -32.06
CA PRO A 218 31.51 3.66 -33.48
C PRO A 218 30.63 2.46 -33.84
N GLU A 219 30.49 1.51 -32.91
CA GLU A 219 29.70 0.30 -33.07
C GLU A 219 28.21 0.58 -33.28
N ILE A 220 27.65 1.66 -32.72
CA ILE A 220 26.21 2.00 -32.82
C ILE A 220 25.91 3.29 -33.58
N ALA A 221 26.89 4.15 -33.85
CA ALA A 221 26.66 5.50 -34.37
C ALA A 221 25.82 5.53 -35.67
N ARG A 222 26.10 4.62 -36.61
CA ARG A 222 25.32 4.48 -37.86
C ARG A 222 23.90 3.97 -37.61
N PHE A 223 23.74 2.98 -36.74
CA PHE A 223 22.44 2.44 -36.35
C PHE A 223 21.57 3.52 -35.70
N LEU A 224 22.13 4.28 -34.75
CA LEU A 224 21.44 5.37 -34.07
C LEU A 224 21.05 6.50 -35.03
N ALA A 225 21.95 6.96 -35.90
CA ALA A 225 21.63 7.98 -36.89
C ALA A 225 20.47 7.57 -37.81
N ALA A 226 20.46 6.30 -38.26
CA ALA A 226 19.36 5.76 -39.06
C ALA A 226 18.04 5.67 -38.26
N LEU A 227 18.08 5.22 -36.99
CA LEU A 227 16.93 5.16 -36.09
C LEU A 227 16.30 6.56 -35.90
N CYS A 228 17.12 7.57 -35.58
CA CYS A 228 16.68 8.96 -35.45
C CYS A 228 16.02 9.47 -36.74
N HIS A 229 16.56 9.13 -37.92
CA HIS A 229 15.92 9.49 -39.18
C HIS A 229 14.57 8.79 -39.40
N GLN A 230 14.40 7.52 -39.01
CA GLN A 230 13.09 6.84 -39.06
C GLN A 230 12.05 7.53 -38.16
N MET A 231 12.45 7.94 -36.95
CA MET A 231 11.60 8.69 -36.01
C MET A 231 11.20 10.06 -36.58
N ILE A 232 12.18 10.84 -37.09
CA ILE A 232 11.96 12.16 -37.68
C ILE A 232 11.04 12.08 -38.91
N GLN A 233 11.17 11.03 -39.71
CA GLN A 233 10.33 10.80 -40.90
C GLN A 233 8.93 10.24 -40.59
N GLY A 234 8.63 9.87 -39.34
CA GLY A 234 7.33 9.29 -38.95
C GLY A 234 7.13 7.84 -39.42
N GLN A 235 8.23 7.11 -39.63
CA GLN A 235 8.23 5.68 -39.93
C GLN A 235 8.02 4.88 -38.64
N ILE A 236 8.73 5.25 -37.57
CA ILE A 236 8.44 4.82 -36.20
C ILE A 236 7.33 5.74 -35.66
N ARG A 237 6.22 5.15 -35.23
CA ARG A 237 4.99 5.84 -34.84
C ARG A 237 4.59 5.62 -33.39
N THR A 238 5.11 4.57 -32.76
CA THR A 238 4.76 4.16 -31.39
C THR A 238 6.04 3.84 -30.57
N PRO A 239 6.02 3.96 -29.23
CA PRO A 239 7.19 3.68 -28.41
C PRO A 239 7.54 2.17 -28.36
N GLU A 240 6.59 1.28 -28.64
CA GLU A 240 6.82 -0.16 -28.79
C GLU A 240 7.66 -0.44 -30.06
N GLN A 241 7.34 0.21 -31.17
CA GLN A 241 8.16 0.17 -32.40
C GLN A 241 9.58 0.71 -32.17
N LEU A 242 9.72 1.77 -31.37
CA LEU A 242 11.03 2.32 -31.00
C LEU A 242 11.83 1.32 -30.14
N THR A 243 11.19 0.74 -29.14
CA THR A 243 11.78 -0.25 -28.22
C THR A 243 12.22 -1.50 -28.98
N ALA A 244 11.37 -2.06 -29.85
CA ALA A 244 11.69 -3.26 -30.64
C ALA A 244 12.89 -3.07 -31.58
N GLN A 245 13.14 -1.84 -32.07
CA GLN A 245 14.34 -1.53 -32.83
C GLN A 245 15.59 -1.43 -31.92
N LEU A 246 15.49 -0.74 -30.78
CA LEU A 246 16.57 -0.64 -29.79
C LEU A 246 16.98 -2.03 -29.24
N ASP A 247 16.01 -2.91 -29.01
CA ASP A 247 16.21 -4.30 -28.58
C ASP A 247 17.08 -5.11 -29.55
N ARG A 248 16.97 -4.89 -30.87
CA ARG A 248 17.87 -5.53 -31.85
C ARG A 248 19.32 -5.08 -31.67
N GLY A 249 19.53 -3.80 -31.40
CA GLY A 249 20.86 -3.26 -31.10
C GLY A 249 21.42 -3.83 -29.79
N LEU A 250 20.59 -3.90 -28.75
CA LEU A 250 20.94 -4.47 -27.45
C LEU A 250 21.29 -5.96 -27.55
N VAL A 251 20.53 -6.76 -28.31
CA VAL A 251 20.82 -8.17 -28.56
C VAL A 251 22.16 -8.37 -29.27
N VAL A 252 22.50 -7.53 -30.27
CA VAL A 252 23.80 -7.62 -30.96
C VAL A 252 24.94 -7.24 -30.00
N CYS A 253 24.83 -6.15 -29.26
CA CYS A 253 25.85 -5.75 -28.30
C CYS A 253 26.02 -6.78 -27.17
N GLY A 254 24.90 -7.29 -26.65
CA GLY A 254 24.85 -8.25 -25.55
C GLY A 254 25.44 -9.62 -25.88
N ARG A 255 25.42 -10.04 -27.16
CA ARG A 255 26.03 -11.31 -27.61
C ARG A 255 27.57 -11.31 -27.57
N SER A 256 28.21 -10.14 -27.63
CA SER A 256 29.68 -10.01 -27.61
C SER A 256 30.33 -10.14 -26.22
N GLN A 257 29.52 -10.02 -25.16
CA GLN A 257 29.99 -9.99 -23.77
C GLN A 257 29.90 -11.39 -23.16
N ALA A 258 31.02 -11.90 -22.65
CA ALA A 258 31.04 -13.00 -21.71
C ALA A 258 30.49 -12.54 -20.36
N ARG A 259 29.82 -13.43 -19.63
CA ARG A 259 29.28 -13.12 -18.30
C ARG A 259 29.58 -14.24 -17.31
N LEU A 260 29.49 -13.91 -16.04
CA LEU A 260 29.54 -14.84 -14.91
C LEU A 260 28.36 -14.51 -14.00
N ALA A 261 27.52 -15.48 -13.69
CA ALA A 261 26.53 -15.36 -12.63
C ALA A 261 26.96 -16.20 -11.43
N GLN A 262 26.81 -15.68 -10.21
CA GLN A 262 27.00 -16.41 -8.96
C GLN A 262 25.76 -16.23 -8.10
N ILE A 263 25.19 -17.36 -7.64
CA ILE A 263 24.01 -17.37 -6.79
C ILE A 263 24.41 -17.91 -5.41
N ALA A 264 23.93 -17.26 -4.35
CA ALA A 264 23.94 -17.78 -2.99
C ALA A 264 22.62 -17.45 -2.29
N THR A 265 21.97 -18.46 -1.68
CA THR A 265 20.69 -18.30 -0.97
C THR A 265 20.78 -18.78 0.46
N ARG A 266 20.04 -18.14 1.36
CA ARG A 266 19.98 -18.51 2.77
C ARG A 266 18.65 -18.05 3.37
N THR A 267 18.08 -18.92 4.21
CA THR A 267 16.92 -18.62 5.07
C THR A 267 17.22 -19.03 6.50
N ASP A 268 16.68 -18.31 7.46
CA ASP A 268 16.75 -18.61 8.89
C ASP A 268 15.41 -18.28 9.57
N GLN A 269 15.04 -19.07 10.57
CA GLN A 269 13.78 -18.90 11.29
C GLN A 269 13.73 -17.60 12.12
N GLY A 270 14.89 -17.04 12.46
CA GLY A 270 14.98 -15.96 13.44
C GLY A 270 14.76 -16.44 14.88
N PRO A 271 15.26 -15.68 15.88
CA PRO A 271 15.27 -16.13 17.27
C PRO A 271 13.91 -16.18 17.98
N SER A 272 12.83 -15.64 17.41
CA SER A 272 11.50 -15.58 18.07
C SER A 272 10.35 -16.32 17.38
N ARG A 273 10.39 -16.57 16.05
CA ARG A 273 9.34 -17.33 15.37
C ARG A 273 9.42 -18.81 15.78
N GLN A 274 8.28 -19.52 15.70
CA GLN A 274 8.20 -20.96 16.06
C GLN A 274 8.44 -21.90 14.88
N ARG A 275 8.39 -21.36 13.67
CA ARG A 275 8.53 -22.02 12.37
C ARG A 275 9.19 -21.01 11.42
N ASN A 276 9.91 -21.52 10.43
CA ASN A 276 10.27 -20.74 9.25
C ASN A 276 9.18 -20.91 8.19
N GLU A 277 8.49 -19.84 7.84
CA GLU A 277 7.38 -19.81 6.88
C GLU A 277 7.86 -19.31 5.50
N ASP A 278 9.04 -18.69 5.45
CA ASP A 278 9.77 -18.36 4.22
C ASP A 278 10.28 -19.60 3.46
N ALA A 279 10.51 -19.42 2.17
CA ALA A 279 11.30 -20.31 1.34
C ALA A 279 12.15 -19.54 0.31
N CYS A 280 13.22 -20.16 -0.21
CA CYS A 280 14.04 -19.60 -1.28
C CYS A 280 14.47 -20.64 -2.32
N TYR A 281 14.66 -20.20 -3.55
CA TYR A 281 15.28 -20.97 -4.63
C TYR A 281 16.52 -20.25 -5.16
N PRO A 282 17.65 -20.96 -5.40
CA PRO A 282 17.95 -22.33 -4.98
C PRO A 282 17.80 -22.56 -3.47
N ALA A 283 17.74 -23.82 -3.04
CA ALA A 283 17.51 -24.15 -1.63
C ALA A 283 18.59 -23.55 -0.70
N SER A 284 18.20 -23.12 0.50
CA SER A 284 19.08 -22.47 1.49
C SER A 284 20.41 -23.18 1.71
N GLY A 285 21.51 -22.42 1.72
CA GLY A 285 22.88 -22.92 1.80
C GLY A 285 23.47 -23.34 0.44
N THR A 286 22.70 -23.27 -0.66
CA THR A 286 23.25 -23.47 -2.00
C THR A 286 24.14 -22.29 -2.39
N THR A 287 25.26 -22.59 -3.05
CA THR A 287 26.07 -21.60 -3.77
C THR A 287 26.65 -22.23 -5.02
N PHE A 288 26.52 -21.55 -6.17
CA PHE A 288 27.15 -21.99 -7.42
C PHE A 288 27.50 -20.81 -8.34
N SER A 289 28.34 -21.09 -9.33
CA SER A 289 28.74 -20.16 -10.39
C SER A 289 28.35 -20.73 -11.75
N VAL A 290 27.74 -19.92 -12.61
CA VAL A 290 27.42 -20.23 -14.00
C VAL A 290 28.27 -19.32 -14.89
N PRO A 291 29.30 -19.85 -15.58
CA PRO A 291 29.92 -19.13 -16.68
C PRO A 291 28.93 -19.05 -17.86
N LEU A 292 28.93 -17.93 -18.57
CA LEU A 292 28.01 -17.63 -19.66
C LEU A 292 28.85 -17.18 -20.85
N HIS A 293 29.12 -18.06 -21.81
CA HIS A 293 30.00 -17.74 -22.93
C HIS A 293 29.27 -16.89 -24.00
N PRO A 294 29.99 -16.09 -24.80
CA PRO A 294 29.41 -15.30 -25.89
C PRO A 294 28.52 -16.15 -26.81
N GLY A 295 27.29 -15.69 -27.04
CA GLY A 295 26.27 -16.40 -27.83
C GLY A 295 25.41 -17.41 -27.06
N GLU A 296 25.83 -17.87 -25.87
CA GLU A 296 24.99 -18.72 -25.02
C GLU A 296 23.92 -17.87 -24.29
N THR A 297 22.77 -18.47 -23.97
CA THR A 297 21.73 -17.83 -23.13
C THR A 297 21.19 -18.71 -21.98
N PRO A 298 22.06 -19.27 -21.09
CA PRO A 298 21.58 -19.96 -19.90
C PRO A 298 20.70 -19.06 -19.03
N LYS A 299 19.74 -19.69 -18.34
CA LYS A 299 18.85 -19.05 -17.38
C LYS A 299 19.42 -19.20 -15.97
N THR A 300 19.48 -18.12 -15.23
CA THR A 300 19.80 -18.10 -13.80
C THR A 300 18.62 -17.53 -13.02
N LEU A 301 17.99 -18.39 -12.22
CA LEU A 301 16.76 -18.12 -11.48
C LEU A 301 17.07 -18.06 -9.98
N THR A 302 16.63 -16.99 -9.32
CA THR A 302 16.59 -16.87 -7.86
C THR A 302 15.18 -16.46 -7.44
N LEU A 303 14.65 -17.04 -6.36
CA LEU A 303 13.35 -16.71 -5.76
C LEU A 303 13.48 -16.56 -4.23
N VAL A 304 12.67 -15.68 -3.65
CA VAL A 304 12.33 -15.65 -2.22
C VAL A 304 10.81 -15.51 -2.11
N CYS A 305 10.20 -16.27 -1.20
CA CYS A 305 8.76 -16.28 -0.94
C CYS A 305 8.55 -16.27 0.58
N ASP A 306 7.79 -15.30 1.09
CA ASP A 306 7.51 -15.07 2.52
C ASP A 306 6.09 -15.58 2.84
N GLY A 307 5.98 -16.50 3.81
CA GLY A 307 4.72 -17.15 4.15
C GLY A 307 3.88 -16.31 5.11
N ILE A 308 2.75 -15.76 4.62
CA ILE A 308 1.97 -14.69 5.28
C ILE A 308 1.76 -14.94 6.78
N GLY A 309 2.42 -14.14 7.61
CA GLY A 309 2.37 -14.23 9.06
C GLY A 309 0.95 -14.10 9.63
N GLY A 310 0.60 -14.98 10.56
CA GLY A 310 -0.71 -15.00 11.21
C GLY A 310 -1.81 -15.76 10.44
N HIS A 311 -1.48 -16.33 9.28
CA HIS A 311 -2.26 -17.35 8.59
C HIS A 311 -1.67 -18.75 8.85
N GLU A 312 -2.46 -19.82 8.72
CA GLU A 312 -1.99 -21.20 8.90
C GLU A 312 -1.32 -21.73 7.62
N GLY A 313 -0.07 -22.18 7.72
CA GLY A 313 0.61 -22.92 6.65
C GLY A 313 1.38 -22.06 5.65
N GLY A 314 1.92 -20.90 6.06
CA GLY A 314 2.78 -20.07 5.19
C GLY A 314 3.94 -20.87 4.58
N ASP A 315 4.55 -21.77 5.36
CA ASP A 315 5.58 -22.72 4.90
C ASP A 315 5.12 -23.65 3.77
N VAL A 316 3.82 -23.98 3.71
CA VAL A 316 3.25 -24.79 2.64
C VAL A 316 2.99 -23.95 1.39
N ALA A 317 2.62 -22.67 1.56
CA ALA A 317 2.38 -21.73 0.47
C ALA A 317 3.68 -21.34 -0.24
N SER A 318 4.71 -20.91 0.52
CA SER A 318 5.99 -20.42 -0.01
C SER A 318 6.73 -21.51 -0.80
N ASN A 319 6.80 -22.74 -0.25
CA ASN A 319 7.39 -23.89 -0.95
C ASN A 319 6.58 -24.32 -2.18
N LEU A 320 5.24 -24.24 -2.15
CA LEU A 320 4.39 -24.58 -3.32
C LEU A 320 4.53 -23.54 -4.44
N ALA A 321 4.64 -22.24 -4.10
CA ALA A 321 4.89 -21.18 -5.08
C ALA A 321 6.23 -21.40 -5.81
N ILE A 322 7.29 -21.69 -5.06
CA ILE A 322 8.62 -21.98 -5.63
C ILE A 322 8.58 -23.21 -6.55
N ALA A 323 7.95 -24.31 -6.12
CA ALA A 323 7.84 -25.51 -6.93
C ALA A 323 7.14 -25.25 -8.28
N ALA A 324 5.99 -24.56 -8.25
CA ALA A 324 5.21 -24.24 -9.43
C ALA A 324 5.93 -23.31 -10.42
N VAL A 325 6.58 -22.25 -9.91
CA VAL A 325 7.33 -21.30 -10.75
C VAL A 325 8.61 -21.95 -11.30
N GLN A 326 9.31 -22.77 -10.52
CA GLN A 326 10.46 -23.54 -10.99
C GLN A 326 10.06 -24.49 -12.13
N GLU A 327 8.98 -25.26 -11.96
CA GLU A 327 8.48 -26.19 -12.97
C GLU A 327 8.10 -25.44 -14.27
N ARG A 328 7.35 -24.34 -14.18
CA ARG A 328 7.00 -23.54 -15.37
C ARG A 328 8.24 -23.00 -16.08
N ILE A 329 9.19 -22.39 -15.36
CA ILE A 329 10.38 -21.77 -15.97
C ILE A 329 11.35 -22.81 -16.57
N GLN A 330 11.41 -24.01 -15.99
CA GLN A 330 12.13 -25.15 -16.57
C GLN A 330 11.46 -25.65 -17.86
N ALA A 331 10.12 -25.72 -17.89
CA ALA A 331 9.35 -26.12 -19.08
C ALA A 331 9.41 -25.12 -20.25
N LEU A 332 9.89 -23.88 -20.04
CA LEU A 332 10.08 -22.87 -21.10
C LEU A 332 11.33 -23.16 -21.98
N GLU A 333 11.39 -24.33 -22.62
CA GLU A 333 12.48 -24.70 -23.54
C GLU A 333 12.32 -24.06 -24.93
N LEU A 334 12.94 -22.88 -25.09
CA LEU A 334 13.51 -22.34 -26.34
C LEU A 334 12.64 -22.38 -27.62
N ASP A 335 11.33 -22.16 -27.52
CA ASP A 335 10.52 -21.79 -28.70
C ASP A 335 10.97 -20.41 -29.25
N VAL A 336 10.86 -20.22 -30.57
CA VAL A 336 11.11 -18.95 -31.26
C VAL A 336 10.19 -17.84 -30.74
N ALA A 337 8.96 -18.18 -30.32
CA ALA A 337 8.04 -17.25 -29.66
C ALA A 337 8.62 -16.61 -28.38
N LEU A 338 9.55 -17.30 -27.69
CA LEU A 338 10.23 -16.84 -26.47
C LEU A 338 11.55 -16.09 -26.77
N GLN A 339 11.76 -15.67 -28.02
CA GLN A 339 12.82 -14.72 -28.38
C GLN A 339 12.37 -13.26 -28.17
N HIS A 340 11.07 -12.95 -28.18
CA HIS A 340 10.60 -11.60 -27.85
C HIS A 340 10.56 -11.39 -26.31
N PRO A 341 11.06 -10.26 -25.79
CA PRO A 341 11.05 -9.99 -24.35
C PRO A 341 9.66 -10.00 -23.74
N ASP A 342 8.65 -9.38 -24.38
CA ASP A 342 7.28 -9.32 -23.85
C ASP A 342 6.62 -10.70 -23.72
N SER A 343 6.92 -11.63 -24.64
CA SER A 343 6.45 -13.03 -24.54
C SER A 343 7.01 -13.70 -23.28
N LEU A 344 8.28 -13.45 -22.94
CA LEU A 344 8.88 -13.98 -21.71
C LEU A 344 8.29 -13.29 -20.47
N MET A 345 7.99 -11.98 -20.52
CA MET A 345 7.35 -11.28 -19.41
C MET A 345 5.94 -11.83 -19.14
N ALA A 346 5.13 -12.05 -20.18
CA ALA A 346 3.82 -12.68 -20.07
C ALA A 346 3.90 -14.11 -19.50
N GLU A 347 4.91 -14.90 -19.88
CA GLU A 347 5.14 -16.24 -19.31
C GLU A 347 5.53 -16.22 -17.83
N LEU A 348 6.23 -15.18 -17.36
CA LEU A 348 6.52 -15.00 -15.93
C LEU A 348 5.27 -14.56 -15.15
N GLU A 349 4.43 -13.70 -15.73
CA GLU A 349 3.10 -13.36 -15.19
C GLU A 349 2.23 -14.63 -15.05
N GLN A 350 2.18 -15.47 -16.08
CA GLN A 350 1.44 -16.75 -16.06
C GLN A 350 2.03 -17.77 -15.07
N ALA A 351 3.34 -17.84 -14.90
CA ALA A 351 3.97 -18.70 -13.89
C ALA A 351 3.52 -18.35 -12.46
N VAL A 352 3.39 -17.05 -12.15
CA VAL A 352 2.91 -16.57 -10.85
C VAL A 352 1.39 -16.81 -10.68
N CYS A 353 0.59 -16.63 -11.74
CA CYS A 353 -0.83 -16.98 -11.71
C CYS A 353 -1.08 -18.48 -11.50
N LEU A 354 -0.28 -19.35 -12.13
CA LEU A 354 -0.32 -20.80 -11.90
C LEU A 354 0.03 -21.18 -10.45
N ALA A 355 1.07 -20.54 -9.89
CA ALA A 355 1.44 -20.72 -8.49
C ALA A 355 0.31 -20.29 -7.53
N ASN A 356 -0.32 -19.15 -7.78
CA ASN A 356 -1.51 -18.70 -7.04
C ASN A 356 -2.62 -19.74 -7.06
N ASP A 357 -2.98 -20.23 -8.24
CA ASP A 357 -4.15 -21.09 -8.41
C ASP A 357 -3.93 -22.50 -7.86
N LEU A 358 -2.69 -23.00 -7.82
CA LEU A 358 -2.34 -24.22 -7.09
C LEU A 358 -2.48 -24.06 -5.56
N ILE A 359 -2.07 -22.91 -5.00
CA ILE A 359 -2.24 -22.61 -3.58
C ILE A 359 -3.73 -22.43 -3.25
N CYS A 360 -4.48 -21.72 -4.08
CA CYS A 360 -5.94 -21.56 -3.96
C CYS A 360 -6.69 -22.90 -4.06
N GLN A 361 -6.39 -23.73 -5.08
CA GLN A 361 -6.98 -25.05 -5.24
C GLN A 361 -6.76 -25.91 -3.99
N ARG A 362 -5.54 -25.89 -3.45
CA ARG A 362 -5.21 -26.67 -2.24
C ARG A 362 -5.88 -26.09 -0.98
N ASN A 363 -5.98 -24.77 -0.85
CA ASN A 363 -6.79 -24.13 0.19
C ASN A 363 -8.25 -24.60 0.14
N ASP A 364 -8.85 -24.61 -1.05
CA ASP A 364 -10.27 -24.95 -1.23
C ASP A 364 -10.52 -26.46 -1.00
N GLN A 365 -9.61 -27.33 -1.43
CA GLN A 365 -9.63 -28.78 -1.16
C GLN A 365 -9.54 -29.07 0.35
N GLU A 366 -8.62 -28.41 1.06
CA GLU A 366 -8.44 -28.53 2.52
C GLU A 366 -9.46 -27.68 3.31
N ARG A 367 -10.38 -26.98 2.63
CA ARG A 367 -11.46 -26.12 3.17
C ARG A 367 -10.98 -24.98 4.07
N ARG A 368 -9.80 -24.45 3.78
CA ARG A 368 -9.16 -23.34 4.50
C ARG A 368 -9.86 -22.01 4.23
N LEU A 369 -10.37 -21.38 5.30
CA LEU A 369 -11.09 -20.10 5.26
C LEU A 369 -10.42 -19.07 6.19
N GLU A 370 -10.56 -17.78 5.86
CA GLU A 370 -10.00 -16.66 6.63
C GLU A 370 -8.51 -16.89 6.98
N ARG A 371 -8.15 -16.87 8.27
CA ARG A 371 -6.77 -17.12 8.75
C ARG A 371 -6.28 -18.55 8.56
N GLN A 372 -7.16 -19.51 8.26
CA GLN A 372 -6.70 -20.85 7.89
C GLN A 372 -6.20 -20.88 6.45
N ARG A 373 -6.55 -19.90 5.60
CA ARG A 373 -6.15 -19.83 4.19
C ARG A 373 -4.66 -19.47 4.11
N MET A 374 -3.85 -20.42 3.63
CA MET A 374 -2.41 -20.23 3.47
C MET A 374 -2.14 -19.31 2.28
N GLY A 375 -1.11 -18.49 2.37
CA GLY A 375 -0.67 -17.63 1.28
C GLY A 375 0.79 -17.20 1.45
N THR A 376 1.34 -16.57 0.42
CA THR A 376 2.77 -16.20 0.36
C THR A 376 2.99 -14.97 -0.52
N THR A 377 4.02 -14.18 -0.24
CA THR A 377 4.62 -13.27 -1.23
C THR A 377 5.38 -14.09 -2.28
N LEU A 378 5.85 -13.42 -3.34
CA LEU A 378 6.92 -13.93 -4.18
C LEU A 378 7.75 -12.77 -4.75
N VAL A 379 9.07 -12.88 -4.66
CA VAL A 379 10.02 -12.13 -5.49
C VAL A 379 10.91 -13.08 -6.28
N MET A 380 11.20 -12.70 -7.52
CA MET A 380 11.97 -13.49 -8.47
C MET A 380 12.93 -12.61 -9.26
N ALA A 381 14.12 -13.13 -9.53
CA ALA A 381 15.06 -12.61 -10.51
C ALA A 381 15.45 -13.73 -11.48
N LEU A 382 15.13 -13.54 -12.76
CA LEU A 382 15.54 -14.41 -13.86
C LEU A 382 16.50 -13.65 -14.77
N ALA A 383 17.79 -13.90 -14.63
CA ALA A 383 18.81 -13.40 -15.56
C ALA A 383 18.98 -14.36 -16.75
N ARG A 384 18.97 -13.82 -17.97
CA ARG A 384 19.08 -14.55 -19.25
C ARG A 384 19.88 -13.70 -20.24
N GLY A 385 21.06 -14.19 -20.67
CA GLY A 385 21.87 -13.49 -21.67
C GLY A 385 22.31 -12.10 -21.20
N HIS A 386 21.76 -11.04 -21.79
CA HIS A 386 22.08 -9.64 -21.50
C HIS A 386 21.02 -8.92 -20.65
N GLU A 387 20.07 -9.67 -20.09
CA GLU A 387 18.83 -9.17 -19.49
C GLU A 387 18.59 -9.79 -18.12
N ALA A 388 17.92 -9.05 -17.23
CA ALA A 388 17.26 -9.60 -16.06
C ALA A 388 15.78 -9.25 -16.07
N TYR A 389 14.95 -10.23 -15.68
CA TYR A 389 13.52 -10.09 -15.50
C TYR A 389 13.24 -10.21 -14.01
N ILE A 390 12.70 -9.15 -13.42
CA ILE A 390 12.31 -9.10 -12.01
C ILE A 390 10.80 -9.23 -11.96
N THR A 391 10.32 -10.16 -11.14
CA THR A 391 8.88 -10.41 -10.97
C THR A 391 8.55 -10.39 -9.50
N HIS A 392 7.50 -9.66 -9.10
CA HIS A 392 7.11 -9.59 -7.70
C HIS A 392 5.60 -9.56 -7.48
N ILE A 393 5.23 -9.99 -6.28
CA ILE A 393 3.93 -9.77 -5.65
C ILE A 393 4.10 -9.79 -4.12
N GLY A 394 3.52 -8.80 -3.44
CA GLY A 394 3.68 -8.59 -2.01
C GLY A 394 4.73 -7.52 -1.65
N ASP A 395 5.21 -7.56 -0.41
CA ASP A 395 6.12 -6.59 0.24
C ASP A 395 7.57 -7.09 0.37
N SER A 396 7.83 -8.38 0.14
CA SER A 396 9.19 -8.88 -0.12
C SER A 396 9.81 -8.13 -1.31
N ARG A 397 11.11 -7.83 -1.23
CA ARG A 397 11.77 -6.87 -2.12
C ARG A 397 12.88 -7.44 -2.97
N VAL A 398 13.12 -6.78 -4.11
CA VAL A 398 14.35 -6.92 -4.90
C VAL A 398 15.09 -5.60 -4.98
N TYR A 399 16.38 -5.62 -4.64
CA TYR A 399 17.31 -4.51 -4.75
C TYR A 399 18.38 -4.80 -5.81
N TRP A 400 18.82 -3.77 -6.53
CA TRP A 400 19.99 -3.81 -7.41
C TRP A 400 21.11 -2.96 -6.83
N ILE A 401 22.23 -3.62 -6.52
CA ILE A 401 23.45 -2.99 -6.02
C ILE A 401 24.46 -2.92 -7.17
N THR A 402 24.85 -1.70 -7.52
CA THR A 402 25.88 -1.40 -8.53
C THR A 402 27.06 -0.68 -7.86
N ARG A 403 28.05 -0.24 -8.66
CA ARG A 403 29.08 0.67 -8.14
C ARG A 403 28.51 2.06 -7.81
N THR A 404 27.46 2.50 -8.50
CA THR A 404 26.85 3.83 -8.40
C THR A 404 25.73 3.97 -7.35
N GLY A 405 25.00 2.89 -7.02
CA GLY A 405 23.93 2.96 -6.02
C GLY A 405 23.41 1.60 -5.56
N CYS A 406 22.47 1.64 -4.61
CA CYS A 406 21.60 0.54 -4.25
C CYS A 406 20.16 1.01 -4.49
N TYR A 407 19.42 0.29 -5.32
CA TYR A 407 18.11 0.71 -5.82
C TYR A 407 17.08 -0.36 -5.51
N GLN A 408 15.99 0.00 -4.82
CA GLN A 408 14.82 -0.86 -4.75
C GLN A 408 14.16 -0.91 -6.14
N LEU A 409 13.98 -2.12 -6.68
CA LEU A 409 13.35 -2.34 -7.98
C LEU A 409 11.84 -2.59 -7.84
N THR A 410 11.47 -3.35 -6.82
CA THR A 410 10.07 -3.66 -6.51
C THR A 410 9.35 -2.45 -5.92
N VAL A 411 8.03 -2.41 -6.09
CA VAL A 411 7.14 -1.53 -5.31
C VAL A 411 6.23 -2.44 -4.52
N ASP A 412 6.33 -2.36 -3.20
CA ASP A 412 5.62 -3.20 -2.25
C ASP A 412 4.10 -3.15 -2.51
N ASP A 413 3.44 -4.31 -2.56
CA ASP A 413 1.98 -4.40 -2.68
C ASP A 413 1.31 -4.18 -1.31
N ASP A 414 1.58 -3.03 -0.70
CA ASP A 414 1.01 -2.61 0.59
C ASP A 414 -0.03 -1.50 0.44
N VAL A 415 -0.75 -1.19 1.54
CA VAL A 415 -1.72 -0.09 1.56
C VAL A 415 -1.02 1.23 1.29
N ALA A 416 0.16 1.50 1.85
CA ALA A 416 0.81 2.79 1.68
C ALA A 416 1.13 3.09 0.21
N SER A 417 1.72 2.13 -0.50
CA SER A 417 2.04 2.24 -1.93
C SER A 417 0.77 2.33 -2.78
N ARG A 418 -0.33 1.69 -2.38
CA ARG A 418 -1.64 1.84 -3.04
C ARG A 418 -2.21 3.25 -2.86
N GLU A 419 -2.26 3.79 -1.64
CA GLU A 419 -2.79 5.14 -1.40
C GLU A 419 -1.98 6.22 -2.13
N VAL A 420 -0.67 6.00 -2.28
CA VAL A 420 0.20 6.84 -3.13
C VAL A 420 -0.16 6.70 -4.61
N ARG A 421 -0.20 5.47 -5.15
CA ARG A 421 -0.50 5.22 -6.58
C ARG A 421 -1.86 5.76 -7.02
N LEU A 422 -2.85 5.74 -6.12
CA LEU A 422 -4.20 6.30 -6.35
C LEU A 422 -4.26 7.83 -6.17
N GLY A 423 -3.18 8.46 -5.68
CA GLY A 423 -3.10 9.90 -5.46
C GLY A 423 -3.86 10.40 -4.23
N TYR A 424 -4.05 9.54 -3.22
CA TYR A 424 -4.76 9.87 -1.97
C TYR A 424 -3.83 10.40 -0.87
N ALA A 425 -2.55 10.03 -0.89
CA ALA A 425 -1.55 10.48 0.10
C ALA A 425 -0.16 10.67 -0.54
N LEU A 426 0.71 11.42 0.14
CA LEU A 426 2.16 11.39 -0.11
C LEU A 426 2.78 10.19 0.59
N TYR A 427 3.83 9.57 0.04
CA TYR A 427 4.42 8.34 0.61
C TYR A 427 4.82 8.49 2.09
N ARG A 428 5.39 9.64 2.47
CA ARG A 428 5.79 9.92 3.86
C ARG A 428 4.64 10.07 4.85
N ASP A 429 3.43 10.34 4.38
CA ASP A 429 2.20 10.31 5.18
C ASP A 429 1.55 8.92 5.16
N ALA A 430 1.49 8.29 3.98
CA ALA A 430 0.91 6.96 3.79
C ALA A 430 1.54 5.90 4.71
N VAL A 431 2.87 5.92 4.87
CA VAL A 431 3.59 4.98 5.77
C VAL A 431 3.38 5.24 7.27
N GLN A 432 2.72 6.34 7.66
CA GLN A 432 2.34 6.58 9.07
C GLN A 432 1.02 5.91 9.46
N GLN A 433 0.24 5.46 8.48
CA GLN A 433 -1.07 4.89 8.74
C GLN A 433 -0.96 3.55 9.48
N PRO A 434 -1.78 3.26 10.51
CA PRO A 434 -1.68 2.03 11.30
C PRO A 434 -1.92 0.70 10.56
N VAL A 435 -2.16 0.76 9.26
CA VAL A 435 -2.38 -0.34 8.31
C VAL A 435 -1.50 -0.22 7.05
N ALA A 436 -0.47 0.66 7.06
CA ALA A 436 0.40 0.97 5.92
C ALA A 436 0.96 -0.29 5.24
N GLY A 437 1.75 -1.08 5.97
CA GLY A 437 2.31 -2.35 5.54
C GLY A 437 1.30 -3.52 5.54
N SER A 438 0.01 -3.28 5.35
CA SER A 438 -0.95 -4.38 5.15
C SER A 438 -1.00 -4.74 3.67
N LEU A 439 -0.67 -6.00 3.35
CA LEU A 439 -0.68 -6.53 1.98
C LEU A 439 -2.03 -6.33 1.27
N VAL A 440 -1.98 -5.86 0.02
CA VAL A 440 -3.16 -5.68 -0.86
C VAL A 440 -3.29 -6.80 -1.90
N GLN A 441 -2.20 -7.48 -2.24
CA GLN A 441 -2.21 -8.73 -3.01
C GLN A 441 -1.10 -9.68 -2.54
N ALA A 442 -1.38 -10.99 -2.55
CA ALA A 442 -0.45 -12.07 -2.24
C ALA A 442 -1.00 -13.41 -2.77
N LEU A 443 -0.13 -14.39 -3.00
CA LEU A 443 -0.49 -15.68 -3.61
C LEU A 443 -1.34 -16.53 -2.67
N GLY A 444 -2.34 -17.21 -3.23
CA GLY A 444 -3.25 -18.12 -2.50
C GLY A 444 -4.45 -17.44 -1.84
N MET A 445 -4.49 -16.10 -1.83
CA MET A 445 -5.51 -15.32 -1.11
C MET A 445 -6.78 -15.10 -1.93
N SER A 446 -6.66 -14.96 -3.26
CA SER A 446 -7.77 -14.77 -4.20
C SER A 446 -7.53 -15.53 -5.51
N SER A 447 -8.47 -15.47 -6.46
CA SER A 447 -8.28 -16.04 -7.81
C SER A 447 -7.24 -15.24 -8.61
N SER A 448 -6.45 -15.91 -9.43
CA SER A 448 -5.53 -15.29 -10.40
C SER A 448 -6.18 -14.21 -11.28
N ALA A 449 -7.48 -14.30 -11.54
CA ALA A 449 -8.26 -13.29 -12.26
C ALA A 449 -8.36 -11.92 -11.56
N THR A 450 -7.92 -11.82 -10.30
CA THR A 450 -7.84 -10.59 -9.49
C THR A 450 -6.40 -10.26 -9.05
N LEU A 451 -5.43 -10.98 -9.62
CA LEU A 451 -4.02 -10.89 -9.26
C LEU A 451 -3.28 -10.06 -10.32
N HIS A 452 -2.35 -9.22 -9.89
CA HIS A 452 -1.57 -8.36 -10.78
C HIS A 452 -0.06 -8.50 -10.50
N PRO A 453 0.57 -9.64 -10.86
CA PRO A 453 2.02 -9.81 -10.77
C PRO A 453 2.72 -8.72 -11.58
N THR A 454 3.67 -8.02 -10.97
CA THR A 454 4.45 -7.00 -11.69
C THR A 454 5.70 -7.64 -12.27
N VAL A 455 5.96 -7.45 -13.57
CA VAL A 455 7.21 -7.88 -14.22
C VAL A 455 7.92 -6.69 -14.85
N GLN A 456 9.14 -6.45 -14.40
CA GLN A 456 10.09 -5.45 -14.90
C GLN A 456 11.23 -6.15 -15.66
N ARG A 457 11.70 -5.51 -16.74
CA ARG A 457 12.88 -5.92 -17.52
C ARG A 457 14.02 -4.93 -17.29
N LEU A 458 15.24 -5.43 -17.17
CA LEU A 458 16.47 -4.65 -17.02
C LEU A 458 17.55 -5.15 -17.98
N ILE A 459 18.40 -4.23 -18.46
CA ILE A 459 19.56 -4.53 -19.30
C ILE A 459 20.83 -4.58 -18.44
N LEU A 460 21.62 -5.65 -18.61
CA LEU A 460 22.80 -5.94 -17.80
C LEU A 460 24.08 -5.44 -18.49
N ASP A 461 24.38 -4.15 -18.34
CA ASP A 461 25.53 -3.49 -18.99
C ASP A 461 26.77 -3.25 -18.10
N GLU A 462 26.65 -3.32 -16.76
CA GLU A 462 27.76 -3.38 -15.80
C GLU A 462 27.54 -4.48 -14.76
N ALA A 463 28.61 -4.90 -14.08
CA ALA A 463 28.54 -5.87 -12.99
C ALA A 463 27.77 -5.32 -11.77
N GLY A 464 26.93 -6.15 -11.18
CA GLY A 464 26.07 -5.78 -10.04
C GLY A 464 25.60 -6.99 -9.24
N VAL A 465 24.89 -6.75 -8.15
CA VAL A 465 24.24 -7.80 -7.33
C VAL A 465 22.76 -7.51 -7.26
N PHE A 466 21.93 -8.49 -7.58
CA PHE A 466 20.52 -8.49 -7.20
C PHE A 466 20.38 -9.15 -5.82
N LEU A 467 19.78 -8.43 -4.87
CA LEU A 467 19.39 -8.93 -3.55
C LEU A 467 17.88 -9.12 -3.55
N LEU A 468 17.42 -10.35 -3.34
CA LEU A 468 16.03 -10.72 -3.09
C LEU A 468 15.87 -11.00 -1.58
N CYS A 469 14.82 -10.49 -0.93
CA CYS A 469 14.65 -10.68 0.52
C CYS A 469 13.21 -10.51 1.04
N SER A 470 12.90 -11.20 2.15
CA SER A 470 11.69 -11.02 2.97
C SER A 470 11.77 -9.78 3.87
N ASP A 471 10.65 -9.38 4.48
CA ASP A 471 10.53 -8.15 5.28
C ASP A 471 11.49 -8.14 6.50
N GLY A 472 11.77 -9.32 7.05
CA GLY A 472 12.70 -9.55 8.14
C GLY A 472 14.11 -9.01 7.91
N LEU A 473 14.54 -8.83 6.65
CA LEU A 473 15.76 -8.06 6.34
C LEU A 473 15.48 -6.56 6.14
N THR A 474 14.43 -6.19 5.40
CA THR A 474 14.27 -4.84 4.83
C THR A 474 13.74 -3.81 5.81
N GLU A 475 12.97 -4.23 6.82
CA GLU A 475 12.26 -3.32 7.73
C GLU A 475 13.19 -2.27 8.37
N ASN A 476 12.73 -1.01 8.45
CA ASN A 476 13.50 0.14 8.96
C ASN A 476 14.73 0.51 8.10
N ASP A 477 14.55 0.62 6.77
CA ASP A 477 15.55 1.11 5.79
C ASP A 477 16.93 0.40 5.88
N ARG A 478 16.93 -0.90 6.21
CA ARG A 478 18.13 -1.59 6.69
C ARG A 478 19.09 -2.04 5.59
N VAL A 479 18.56 -2.38 4.42
CA VAL A 479 19.39 -2.68 3.24
C VAL A 479 20.15 -1.40 2.86
N GLU A 480 19.45 -0.28 2.87
CA GLU A 480 19.92 1.07 2.61
C GLU A 480 20.99 1.52 3.63
N GLU A 481 20.92 1.09 4.90
CA GLU A 481 21.99 1.30 5.89
C GLU A 481 23.22 0.38 5.74
N CYS A 482 23.10 -0.87 5.23
CA CYS A 482 24.19 -1.86 5.29
C CYS A 482 24.80 -2.32 3.94
N TRP A 483 24.18 -2.00 2.81
CA TRP A 483 24.63 -2.51 1.50
C TRP A 483 26.08 -2.10 1.14
N GLU A 484 26.56 -0.93 1.58
CA GLU A 484 27.95 -0.48 1.36
C GLU A 484 28.99 -1.37 2.07
N THR A 485 28.66 -1.94 3.24
CA THR A 485 29.60 -2.74 4.03
C THR A 485 29.51 -4.23 3.76
N GLU A 486 28.32 -4.74 3.39
CA GLU A 486 28.10 -6.18 3.22
C GLU A 486 27.96 -6.65 1.76
N ILE A 487 27.46 -5.81 0.84
CA ILE A 487 27.13 -6.22 -0.53
C ILE A 487 28.10 -5.64 -1.56
N LEU A 488 28.39 -4.33 -1.49
CA LEU A 488 29.34 -3.66 -2.39
C LEU A 488 30.73 -4.33 -2.45
N PRO A 489 31.31 -4.90 -1.36
CA PRO A 489 32.59 -5.60 -1.41
C PRO A 489 32.62 -6.84 -2.32
N ILE A 490 31.46 -7.40 -2.71
CA ILE A 490 31.36 -8.49 -3.71
C ILE A 490 31.86 -8.01 -5.07
N LEU A 491 31.49 -6.79 -5.48
CA LEU A 491 31.88 -6.22 -6.78
C LEU A 491 33.40 -6.01 -6.91
N ASP A 492 34.11 -5.93 -5.78
CA ASP A 492 35.57 -5.82 -5.68
C ASP A 492 36.27 -7.17 -5.41
N GLY A 493 35.53 -8.28 -5.29
CA GLY A 493 36.09 -9.60 -4.94
C GLY A 493 36.65 -9.69 -3.51
N LYS A 494 36.26 -8.77 -2.62
CA LYS A 494 36.73 -8.71 -1.21
C LYS A 494 35.94 -9.62 -0.27
N VAL A 495 34.70 -9.96 -0.65
CA VAL A 495 33.77 -10.84 0.06
C VAL A 495 33.06 -11.68 -1.01
N ASP A 496 32.87 -12.98 -0.77
CA ASP A 496 32.11 -13.85 -1.67
C ASP A 496 30.60 -13.79 -1.40
N VAL A 497 29.80 -14.21 -2.38
CA VAL A 497 28.33 -14.18 -2.29
C VAL A 497 27.75 -14.99 -1.11
N ALA A 498 28.39 -16.08 -0.69
CA ALA A 498 27.89 -16.89 0.42
C ALA A 498 28.16 -16.22 1.77
N THR A 499 29.36 -15.66 1.97
CA THR A 499 29.71 -14.87 3.16
C THR A 499 28.83 -13.63 3.28
N ALA A 500 28.54 -12.92 2.19
CA ALA A 500 27.61 -11.78 2.22
C ALA A 500 26.18 -12.20 2.59
N CYS A 501 25.67 -13.28 1.96
CA CYS A 501 24.35 -13.84 2.24
C CYS A 501 24.21 -14.31 3.71
N GLN A 502 25.24 -14.94 4.27
CA GLN A 502 25.35 -15.27 5.70
C GLN A 502 25.19 -14.03 6.60
N ARG A 503 25.95 -12.96 6.34
CA ARG A 503 25.93 -11.74 7.18
C ARG A 503 24.63 -10.97 7.10
N LEU A 504 23.98 -10.90 5.92
CA LEU A 504 22.68 -10.25 5.78
C LEU A 504 21.62 -10.94 6.65
N VAL A 505 21.63 -12.28 6.71
CA VAL A 505 20.74 -13.04 7.59
C VAL A 505 21.08 -12.83 9.08
N GLU A 506 22.37 -12.75 9.43
CA GLU A 506 22.80 -12.40 10.79
C GLU A 506 22.35 -10.98 11.20
N ILE A 507 22.45 -10.01 10.30
CA ILE A 507 21.95 -8.64 10.49
C ILE A 507 20.43 -8.63 10.66
N GLY A 508 19.70 -9.42 9.86
CA GLY A 508 18.27 -9.67 10.03
C GLY A 508 17.95 -10.17 11.44
N ASN A 509 18.52 -11.30 11.84
CA ASN A 509 18.30 -11.91 13.14
C ASN A 509 18.70 -11.01 14.33
N MET A 510 19.73 -10.17 14.19
CA MET A 510 20.15 -9.22 15.23
C MET A 510 19.30 -7.95 15.31
N ARG A 511 18.67 -7.52 14.22
CA ARG A 511 17.93 -6.25 14.15
C ARG A 511 16.41 -6.41 14.14
N ASN A 512 15.90 -7.52 13.59
CA ASN A 512 14.48 -7.82 13.43
C ASN A 512 14.14 -9.27 13.81
N GLY A 513 14.82 -9.82 14.82
CA GLY A 513 14.68 -11.22 15.23
C GLY A 513 13.31 -11.64 15.76
N HIS A 514 12.26 -10.83 15.61
CA HIS A 514 10.87 -11.29 15.72
C HIS A 514 10.36 -12.04 14.48
N ASP A 515 11.08 -11.94 13.35
CA ASP A 515 10.64 -12.52 12.09
C ASP A 515 11.58 -13.55 11.46
N ASN A 516 11.08 -14.22 10.42
CA ASN A 516 11.89 -15.04 9.52
C ASN A 516 12.78 -14.14 8.65
N VAL A 517 13.93 -14.65 8.20
CA VAL A 517 14.87 -13.84 7.41
C VAL A 517 15.42 -14.67 6.25
N THR A 518 15.07 -14.26 5.03
CA THR A 518 15.49 -14.94 3.81
C THR A 518 16.13 -13.98 2.82
N VAL A 519 17.21 -14.46 2.20
CA VAL A 519 18.10 -13.72 1.33
C VAL A 519 18.48 -14.58 0.13
N GLY A 520 18.34 -14.03 -1.07
CA GLY A 520 18.95 -14.55 -2.28
C GLY A 520 19.83 -13.50 -2.93
N LEU A 521 21.13 -13.78 -3.10
CA LEU A 521 22.06 -12.94 -3.84
C LEU A 521 22.32 -13.57 -5.21
N LEU A 522 22.07 -12.80 -6.26
CA LEU A 522 22.51 -13.06 -7.64
C LEU A 522 23.53 -11.98 -8.02
N TYR A 523 24.82 -12.27 -7.79
CA TYR A 523 25.90 -11.48 -8.39
C TYR A 523 25.99 -11.82 -9.88
N TYR A 524 26.11 -10.81 -10.72
CA TYR A 524 26.38 -10.99 -12.13
C TYR A 524 27.50 -10.05 -12.57
N GLN A 525 28.43 -10.57 -13.36
CA GLN A 525 29.59 -9.87 -13.90
C GLN A 525 29.49 -9.85 -15.43
N VAL A 526 29.80 -8.69 -16.01
CA VAL A 526 29.85 -8.48 -17.46
C VAL A 526 31.29 -8.21 -17.87
N THR A 527 31.79 -8.97 -18.84
CA THR A 527 33.16 -8.87 -19.36
C THR A 527 33.11 -8.68 -20.88
N HIS A 528 33.74 -7.62 -21.37
CA HIS A 528 33.90 -7.42 -22.82
C HIS A 528 34.96 -8.38 -23.36
N THR A 529 34.55 -9.29 -24.24
CA THR A 529 35.40 -10.35 -24.80
C THR A 529 36.04 -9.96 -26.14
N GLU A 530 35.28 -9.26 -26.98
CA GLU A 530 35.69 -8.85 -28.34
C GLU A 530 35.16 -7.44 -28.65
N ALA A 531 35.73 -6.79 -29.67
CA ALA A 531 35.18 -5.57 -30.23
C ALA A 531 34.02 -5.90 -31.18
N ILE A 532 32.88 -5.23 -31.03
CA ILE A 532 31.69 -5.48 -31.85
C ILE A 532 31.91 -4.86 -33.23
N ALA A 533 31.54 -5.56 -34.31
CA ALA A 533 31.49 -4.95 -35.64
C ALA A 533 30.34 -3.91 -35.72
N GLU A 534 30.51 -2.85 -36.50
CA GLU A 534 29.52 -1.78 -36.70
C GLU A 534 28.11 -2.34 -36.97
N LEU A 535 27.15 -1.99 -36.12
CA LEU A 535 25.76 -2.45 -36.23
C LEU A 535 25.18 -1.95 -37.56
N PRO A 536 24.84 -2.85 -38.50
CA PRO A 536 24.38 -2.43 -39.82
C PRO A 536 22.97 -1.86 -39.72
N ALA A 537 22.74 -0.72 -40.36
CA ALA A 537 21.42 -0.08 -40.40
C ALA A 537 20.31 -0.97 -41.02
N SER A 538 20.66 -2.09 -41.66
CA SER A 538 19.70 -3.11 -42.11
C SER A 538 18.96 -3.82 -40.97
N LEU A 539 19.46 -3.76 -39.72
CA LEU A 539 18.74 -4.19 -38.52
C LEU A 539 17.41 -3.42 -38.33
N LEU A 540 17.27 -2.25 -38.96
CA LEU A 540 16.07 -1.41 -38.89
C LEU A 540 15.04 -1.71 -40.00
N THR A 541 15.39 -2.50 -41.03
CA THR A 541 14.52 -2.72 -42.21
C THR A 541 13.54 -3.88 -42.10
N GLU A 542 13.73 -4.81 -41.16
CA GLU A 542 12.75 -5.86 -40.88
C GLU A 542 11.62 -5.27 -40.04
N SER A 543 10.38 -5.24 -40.54
CA SER A 543 9.23 -4.93 -39.68
C SER A 543 9.10 -6.03 -38.61
N PRO A 544 9.05 -5.73 -37.30
CA PRO A 544 8.61 -6.71 -36.32
C PRO A 544 7.15 -7.06 -36.60
N ASP A 545 6.83 -8.35 -36.57
CA ASP A 545 5.48 -8.87 -36.85
C ASP A 545 4.62 -8.75 -35.58
N LEU A 546 4.35 -7.50 -35.19
CA LEU A 546 3.73 -7.13 -33.90
C LEU A 546 2.33 -7.72 -33.71
N ASP A 547 1.64 -8.07 -34.80
CA ASP A 547 0.33 -8.71 -34.80
C ASP A 547 0.35 -10.15 -34.21
N LEU A 548 1.54 -10.72 -33.98
CA LEU A 548 1.74 -12.04 -33.33
C LEU A 548 2.17 -11.95 -31.85
N LEU A 549 2.39 -10.76 -31.29
CA LEU A 549 2.71 -10.61 -29.88
C LEU A 549 1.44 -10.69 -29.01
N PRO A 550 1.49 -11.30 -27.81
CA PRO A 550 0.36 -11.23 -26.88
C PRO A 550 0.12 -9.76 -26.49
N THR A 551 -1.12 -9.30 -26.60
CA THR A 551 -1.50 -7.91 -26.25
C THR A 551 -1.41 -7.67 -24.74
N ARG A 552 -0.19 -7.45 -24.23
CA ARG A 552 0.05 -7.01 -22.86
C ARG A 552 -0.66 -5.68 -22.67
N GLN A 553 -1.68 -5.65 -21.81
CA GLN A 553 -2.20 -4.38 -21.34
C GLN A 553 -1.06 -3.69 -20.58
N PRO A 554 -0.76 -2.40 -20.84
CA PRO A 554 0.19 -1.65 -20.01
C PRO A 554 -0.22 -1.78 -18.55
N THR A 555 0.74 -1.92 -17.64
CA THR A 555 0.49 -2.07 -16.19
C THR A 555 -0.40 -0.91 -15.72
N ALA A 556 -1.70 -1.19 -15.58
CA ALA A 556 -2.68 -0.13 -15.55
C ALA A 556 -2.53 0.67 -14.26
N ILE A 557 -2.44 2.00 -14.39
CA ILE A 557 -2.84 2.88 -13.30
C ILE A 557 -4.30 2.54 -13.04
N VAL A 558 -4.58 1.98 -11.85
CA VAL A 558 -5.91 1.45 -11.51
C VAL A 558 -6.86 2.62 -11.33
N THR A 559 -7.45 3.08 -12.43
CA THR A 559 -8.58 4.02 -12.45
C THR A 559 -9.85 3.28 -12.07
N ASP A 560 -9.87 2.75 -10.84
CA ASP A 560 -11.00 2.01 -10.31
C ASP A 560 -12.22 2.93 -10.26
N THR A 561 -13.21 2.65 -11.12
CA THR A 561 -14.48 3.36 -11.09
C THR A 561 -15.31 2.71 -9.97
N PRO A 562 -15.81 3.43 -8.94
CA PRO A 562 -15.91 2.88 -7.58
C PRO A 562 -17.02 1.85 -7.28
N THR A 563 -17.56 1.17 -8.29
CA THR A 563 -18.93 0.61 -8.26
C THR A 563 -19.00 -0.91 -8.01
N GLN A 564 -17.88 -1.65 -7.94
CA GLN A 564 -17.93 -3.12 -7.75
C GLN A 564 -17.03 -3.72 -6.66
N VAL A 565 -16.01 -3.02 -6.14
CA VAL A 565 -15.12 -3.55 -5.08
C VAL A 565 -15.69 -3.36 -3.66
N LEU A 566 -16.69 -2.49 -3.49
CA LEU A 566 -17.28 -2.03 -2.21
C LEU A 566 -17.87 -3.11 -1.25
N ASN A 567 -17.85 -4.39 -1.62
CA ASN A 567 -18.32 -5.50 -0.78
C ASN A 567 -17.19 -6.33 -0.15
N ALA A 568 -15.91 -6.05 -0.46
CA ALA A 568 -14.78 -6.60 0.27
C ALA A 568 -14.45 -5.71 1.49
N ALA A 569 -14.61 -6.24 2.70
CA ALA A 569 -14.17 -5.53 3.90
C ALA A 569 -12.62 -5.54 3.97
N PRO A 570 -11.95 -4.40 4.23
CA PRO A 570 -10.50 -4.35 4.29
C PRO A 570 -9.96 -5.20 5.45
N SER A 571 -8.86 -5.91 5.18
CA SER A 571 -8.12 -6.79 6.08
C SER A 571 -7.44 -5.99 7.21
N THR A 572 -8.21 -5.63 8.23
CA THR A 572 -7.79 -4.84 9.39
C THR A 572 -6.98 -5.65 10.44
N LEU A 573 -5.98 -6.41 9.97
CA LEU A 573 -5.20 -7.32 10.79
C LEU A 573 -3.74 -6.88 10.94
N LYS A 574 -3.42 -6.34 12.13
CA LYS A 574 -2.04 -6.14 12.57
C LYS A 574 -1.39 -7.45 12.99
N THR A 575 -0.08 -7.55 12.79
CA THR A 575 0.81 -8.41 13.58
C THR A 575 0.67 -8.04 15.06
N GLN A 576 -0.15 -8.78 15.81
CA GLN A 576 -0.27 -8.59 17.25
C GLN A 576 0.93 -9.24 17.93
N ILE A 577 1.77 -8.44 18.57
CA ILE A 577 2.74 -8.90 19.56
C ILE A 577 1.96 -9.72 20.60
N LEU A 578 2.15 -11.05 20.63
CA LEU A 578 1.53 -11.87 21.66
C LEU A 578 2.09 -11.47 23.02
N PRO A 579 1.28 -11.00 23.98
CA PRO A 579 1.70 -11.02 25.37
C PRO A 579 1.99 -12.48 25.75
N PRO A 580 3.06 -12.78 26.50
CA PRO A 580 3.51 -14.15 26.72
C PRO A 580 2.38 -15.01 27.30
N ARG A 581 2.04 -16.08 26.57
CA ARG A 581 0.85 -16.91 26.77
C ARG A 581 0.89 -17.64 28.12
N ARG A 582 0.51 -16.93 29.19
CA ARG A 582 0.41 -17.48 30.55
C ARG A 582 -0.49 -18.71 30.52
N SER A 583 0.07 -19.87 30.79
CA SER A 583 -0.73 -21.09 30.95
C SER A 583 -1.68 -20.91 32.16
N PRO A 584 -2.90 -21.47 32.12
CA PRO A 584 -3.86 -21.35 33.23
C PRO A 584 -3.31 -21.93 34.54
N ASN A 585 -2.32 -22.82 34.46
CA ASN A 585 -1.66 -23.44 35.60
C ASN A 585 -0.67 -22.48 36.30
N GLY A 586 -0.20 -21.42 35.63
CA GLY A 586 0.81 -20.51 36.18
C GLY A 586 0.34 -19.73 37.42
N ALA A 587 -0.93 -19.32 37.46
CA ALA A 587 -1.51 -18.65 38.63
C ALA A 587 -1.64 -19.58 39.84
N LEU A 588 -2.03 -20.84 39.62
CA LEU A 588 -2.10 -21.88 40.64
C LEU A 588 -0.71 -22.25 41.18
N LEU A 589 0.29 -22.38 40.30
CA LEU A 589 1.68 -22.63 40.70
C LEU A 589 2.22 -21.47 41.55
N LEU A 590 1.99 -20.22 41.13
CA LEU A 590 2.50 -19.04 41.83
C LEU A 590 1.77 -18.80 43.16
N LEU A 591 0.46 -19.09 43.25
CA LEU A 591 -0.28 -19.11 44.52
C LEU A 591 0.23 -20.22 45.46
N GLY A 592 0.53 -21.41 44.92
CA GLY A 592 1.12 -22.52 45.68
C GLY A 592 2.53 -22.20 46.20
N ILE A 593 3.37 -21.55 45.40
CA ILE A 593 4.69 -21.06 45.82
C ILE A 593 4.55 -19.98 46.89
N LEU A 594 3.63 -19.02 46.73
CA LEU A 594 3.35 -18.01 47.76
C LEU A 594 2.83 -18.62 49.07
N LEU A 595 2.00 -19.67 49.01
CA LEU A 595 1.58 -20.43 50.19
C LEU A 595 2.74 -21.18 50.86
N LEU A 596 3.63 -21.81 50.08
CA LEU A 596 4.82 -22.50 50.61
C LEU A 596 5.83 -21.53 51.21
N VAL A 597 6.08 -20.38 50.58
CA VAL A 597 6.94 -19.30 51.13
C VAL A 597 6.28 -18.65 52.35
N GLY A 598 4.95 -18.49 52.35
CA GLY A 598 4.18 -18.01 53.50
C GLY A 598 4.27 -18.95 54.71
N LEU A 599 3.96 -20.24 54.52
CA LEU A 599 4.12 -21.25 55.58
C LEU A 599 5.59 -21.37 56.03
N GLY A 600 6.54 -21.37 55.08
CA GLY A 600 7.97 -21.42 55.38
C GLY A 600 8.44 -20.21 56.20
N GLY A 601 7.95 -19.01 55.87
CA GLY A 601 8.22 -17.77 56.61
C GLY A 601 7.63 -17.77 58.01
N VAL A 602 6.38 -18.22 58.18
CA VAL A 602 5.74 -18.38 59.50
C VAL A 602 6.47 -19.44 60.33
N LEU A 603 6.82 -20.59 59.73
CA LEU A 603 7.56 -21.65 60.40
C LEU A 603 8.97 -21.19 60.80
N ALA A 604 9.64 -20.41 59.95
CA ALA A 604 10.94 -19.80 60.27
C ALA A 604 10.82 -18.76 61.40
N TYR A 605 9.79 -17.90 61.38
CA TYR A 605 9.53 -16.92 62.45
C TYR A 605 9.29 -17.60 63.81
N LEU A 606 8.58 -18.74 63.83
CA LEU A 606 8.26 -19.49 65.03
C LEU A 606 9.40 -20.41 65.54
N LEU A 607 10.23 -20.97 64.65
CA LEU A 607 11.27 -21.94 65.02
C LEU A 607 12.72 -21.39 65.02
N LEU A 608 12.99 -20.25 64.37
CA LEU A 608 14.33 -19.66 64.30
C LEU A 608 14.37 -18.33 65.10
N PRO A 609 14.86 -18.33 66.36
CA PRO A 609 14.81 -17.16 67.25
C PRO A 609 15.70 -15.97 66.83
N GLY A 610 16.42 -16.08 65.71
CA GLY A 610 17.13 -14.97 65.06
C GLY A 610 16.29 -14.18 64.03
N VAL A 611 15.15 -14.73 63.59
CA VAL A 611 14.28 -14.10 62.56
C VAL A 611 13.30 -13.12 63.19
N SER A 612 12.55 -13.54 64.21
CA SER A 612 11.57 -12.70 64.92
C SER A 612 12.18 -11.40 65.43
N ARG A 613 13.33 -11.51 66.13
CA ARG A 613 14.12 -10.37 66.65
C ARG A 613 14.54 -9.30 65.63
N ARG A 614 14.39 -9.54 64.31
CA ARG A 614 14.66 -8.54 63.25
C ARG A 614 13.39 -7.87 62.69
N ILE A 615 12.21 -8.45 62.93
CA ILE A 615 10.95 -8.00 62.31
C ILE A 615 10.15 -7.11 63.25
N ASP A 616 10.13 -7.43 64.55
CA ASP A 616 9.39 -6.69 65.59
C ASP A 616 9.58 -5.15 65.55
N PRO A 617 10.78 -4.57 65.28
CA PRO A 617 10.97 -3.12 65.26
C PRO A 617 10.26 -2.37 64.12
N LEU A 618 9.85 -3.05 63.05
CA LEU A 618 9.31 -2.41 61.84
C LEU A 618 7.78 -2.22 61.86
N LEU A 619 7.06 -2.92 62.74
CA LEU A 619 5.60 -2.86 62.85
C LEU A 619 5.11 -1.81 63.88
N GLY A 620 6.02 -1.07 64.51
CA GLY A 620 5.75 -0.33 65.75
C GLY A 620 5.91 1.19 65.71
N ARG A 621 5.28 1.92 64.76
CA ARG A 621 5.06 3.36 64.91
C ARG A 621 3.97 3.95 64.00
N ALA A 622 3.01 4.65 64.61
CA ALA A 622 2.08 5.55 63.95
C ALA A 622 2.15 6.94 64.65
N PRO A 623 2.12 8.07 63.92
CA PRO A 623 2.14 9.41 64.52
C PRO A 623 0.73 9.96 64.79
N GLN A 624 0.61 10.82 65.81
CA GLN A 624 -0.57 11.67 66.08
C GLN A 624 -0.25 13.16 65.83
N PRO A 625 -1.27 14.04 65.66
CA PRO A 625 -1.10 15.44 65.26
C PRO A 625 -1.10 16.45 66.43
N ASP A 626 -0.63 17.69 66.14
CA ASP A 626 -0.89 19.02 66.76
C ASP A 626 0.41 19.90 66.71
N GLY A 627 0.40 21.24 66.65
CA GLY A 627 -0.69 22.21 66.46
C GLY A 627 -0.38 23.67 66.89
N ALA A 628 0.10 24.55 65.98
CA ALA A 628 0.22 26.03 66.14
C ALA A 628 0.50 26.69 64.73
N GLN A 629 -0.11 27.78 64.22
CA GLN A 629 -0.41 29.16 64.70
C GLN A 629 0.81 30.12 64.54
N VAL A 630 0.76 31.32 63.90
CA VAL A 630 -0.32 32.04 63.17
C VAL A 630 0.21 33.14 62.18
N ASN A 631 -0.73 33.81 61.50
CA ASN A 631 -0.74 34.94 60.50
C ASN A 631 0.05 36.25 60.82
N PRO A 632 0.08 37.33 59.96
CA PRO A 632 -0.66 37.61 58.70
C PRO A 632 0.10 38.23 57.48
N GLY A 633 -0.53 38.23 56.29
CA GLY A 633 -0.17 39.09 55.13
C GLY A 633 -0.70 38.62 53.76
N THR A 634 -1.61 39.37 53.11
CA THR A 634 -2.30 39.05 51.82
C THR A 634 -2.48 40.31 50.96
N PRO A 635 -3.06 40.28 49.72
CA PRO A 635 -3.45 39.16 48.82
C PRO A 635 -2.48 39.05 47.59
N ILE A 636 -2.74 38.74 46.28
CA ILE A 636 -3.89 38.67 45.34
C ILE A 636 -3.63 37.61 44.21
N SER A 637 -4.70 37.00 43.68
CA SER A 637 -4.88 36.26 42.39
C SER A 637 -3.99 35.07 41.98
N THR A 638 -4.61 33.89 42.00
CA THR A 638 -4.31 32.71 41.18
C THR A 638 -5.13 32.67 39.88
N LEU A 639 -4.63 32.01 38.83
CA LEU A 639 -5.44 31.56 37.68
C LEU A 639 -4.94 30.17 37.22
N PRO A 640 -5.73 29.09 37.34
CA PRO A 640 -5.30 27.73 36.98
C PRO A 640 -5.59 27.38 35.51
N SER A 641 -4.74 26.55 34.90
CA SER A 641 -4.91 26.00 33.55
C SER A 641 -6.02 24.93 33.50
N PRO A 642 -6.75 24.79 32.37
CA PRO A 642 -7.69 23.70 32.16
C PRO A 642 -6.98 22.39 31.74
N ASN A 643 -7.47 21.25 32.24
CA ASN A 643 -7.15 19.93 31.69
C ASN A 643 -7.97 19.68 30.40
N PRO A 644 -7.48 18.85 29.46
CA PRO A 644 -8.22 18.49 28.25
C PRO A 644 -9.40 17.54 28.52
N SER A 645 -10.47 17.72 27.75
CA SER A 645 -11.64 16.83 27.71
C SER A 645 -11.36 15.52 26.94
N PRO A 646 -12.08 14.43 27.21
CA PRO A 646 -12.01 13.21 26.38
C PRO A 646 -12.59 13.46 24.98
N LEU A 647 -12.04 12.80 23.96
CA LEU A 647 -12.61 12.82 22.61
C LEU A 647 -13.93 12.03 22.57
N VAL A 648 -14.89 12.56 21.82
CA VAL A 648 -16.15 11.88 21.49
C VAL A 648 -16.01 11.22 20.13
N SER A 649 -16.28 9.92 20.05
CA SER A 649 -16.30 9.18 18.78
C SER A 649 -17.42 9.70 17.86
N SER A 650 -17.08 10.07 16.62
CA SER A 650 -18.06 10.51 15.63
C SER A 650 -18.83 9.34 15.04
N LEU A 651 -20.11 9.21 15.38
CA LEU A 651 -21.00 8.17 14.86
C LEU A 651 -21.27 8.38 13.34
N THR A 652 -21.01 7.37 12.52
CA THR A 652 -21.20 7.42 11.06
C THR A 652 -22.38 6.57 10.59
N LEU A 653 -23.39 7.21 9.96
CA LEU A 653 -24.60 6.54 9.46
C LEU A 653 -24.41 5.85 8.09
N ALA A 654 -23.54 4.84 8.05
CA ALA A 654 -23.35 3.99 6.88
C ALA A 654 -24.52 2.98 6.73
N PRO A 655 -24.85 2.52 5.50
CA PRO A 655 -25.77 1.40 5.29
C PRO A 655 -25.38 0.16 6.12
N GLY A 656 -26.36 -0.53 6.67
CA GLY A 656 -26.17 -1.66 7.59
C GLY A 656 -26.07 -1.27 9.07
N THR A 657 -25.66 -0.03 9.39
CA THR A 657 -25.49 0.45 10.78
C THR A 657 -26.80 0.32 11.59
N LEU A 658 -26.69 -0.22 12.80
CA LEU A 658 -27.78 -0.24 13.79
C LEU A 658 -27.71 1.00 14.67
N ILE A 659 -28.85 1.65 14.90
CA ILE A 659 -28.99 2.81 15.76
C ILE A 659 -30.19 2.63 16.70
N GLN A 660 -30.08 3.16 17.91
CA GLN A 660 -31.15 3.16 18.91
C GLN A 660 -31.57 4.60 19.23
N ILE A 661 -32.89 4.85 19.26
CA ILE A 661 -33.42 6.18 19.62
C ILE A 661 -33.27 6.38 21.12
N ARG A 662 -32.70 7.52 21.52
CA ARG A 662 -32.42 7.87 22.92
C ARG A 662 -33.68 7.88 23.79
N GLN A 663 -33.64 7.18 24.92
CA GLN A 663 -34.71 7.29 25.92
C GLN A 663 -34.55 8.56 26.76
N PRO A 664 -35.64 9.34 27.00
CA PRO A 664 -35.59 10.47 27.93
C PRO A 664 -35.44 9.97 29.37
N THR A 665 -34.44 10.49 30.09
CA THR A 665 -34.10 10.06 31.45
C THR A 665 -35.09 10.56 32.51
N SER A 666 -36.23 9.86 32.61
CA SER A 666 -37.17 9.77 33.75
C SER A 666 -37.41 11.04 34.59
N GLY A 667 -38.58 11.68 34.43
CA GLY A 667 -38.93 12.89 35.22
C GLY A 667 -40.40 13.06 35.62
N LEU A 668 -41.36 12.85 34.72
CA LEU A 668 -42.81 12.97 34.99
C LEU A 668 -43.60 12.28 33.87
N ALA A 669 -44.81 11.79 34.17
CA ALA A 669 -45.63 11.04 33.22
C ALA A 669 -46.89 11.81 32.79
N SER A 670 -46.89 12.30 31.55
CA SER A 670 -48.10 12.69 30.81
C SER A 670 -47.96 12.37 29.31
N ASP A 671 -46.86 12.80 28.68
CA ASP A 671 -46.74 12.81 27.22
C ASP A 671 -45.67 11.85 26.67
N ARG A 672 -46.12 10.65 26.30
CA ARG A 672 -45.31 9.58 25.66
C ARG A 672 -44.80 9.90 24.25
N GLU A 673 -45.08 11.09 23.72
CA GLU A 673 -44.58 11.57 22.41
C GLU A 673 -43.21 12.26 22.51
N THR A 674 -42.71 12.51 23.72
CA THR A 674 -41.37 13.08 23.95
C THR A 674 -40.27 12.07 23.62
N GLY A 675 -39.75 12.15 22.39
CA GLY A 675 -38.65 11.32 21.89
C GLY A 675 -39.02 10.27 20.85
N SER A 676 -40.26 10.25 20.32
CA SER A 676 -40.53 9.49 19.09
C SER A 676 -40.03 10.22 17.85
N ILE A 677 -39.51 9.48 16.87
CA ILE A 677 -39.17 10.02 15.54
C ILE A 677 -40.30 9.74 14.56
N GLN A 678 -40.56 10.66 13.63
CA GLN A 678 -41.49 10.44 12.53
C GLN A 678 -40.72 10.08 11.27
N LEU A 679 -41.04 8.93 10.66
CA LEU A 679 -40.55 8.58 9.34
C LEU A 679 -41.51 9.11 8.26
N GLN A 680 -40.95 9.50 7.13
CA GLN A 680 -41.66 10.08 5.99
C GLN A 680 -41.62 9.15 4.77
N PRO A 681 -42.54 9.33 3.81
CA PRO A 681 -42.37 8.86 2.43
C PRO A 681 -41.08 9.39 1.79
N GLN A 682 -40.75 8.94 0.59
CA GLN A 682 -39.50 9.30 -0.05
C GLN A 682 -39.39 10.82 -0.31
N PRO A 683 -38.34 11.50 0.19
CA PRO A 683 -38.14 12.92 -0.06
C PRO A 683 -38.04 13.17 -1.58
N GLY A 684 -38.72 14.23 -2.04
CA GLY A 684 -38.89 14.54 -3.46
C GLY A 684 -40.10 13.86 -4.15
N SER A 685 -40.82 12.92 -3.52
CA SER A 685 -42.00 12.28 -4.14
C SER A 685 -43.29 13.13 -4.04
N SER A 686 -43.25 14.38 -4.52
CA SER A 686 -44.42 15.25 -4.58
C SER A 686 -45.29 14.94 -5.81
N THR A 687 -46.33 14.11 -5.65
CA THR A 687 -47.41 13.99 -6.64
C THR A 687 -48.32 15.22 -6.60
N THR A 688 -47.80 16.34 -7.10
CA THR A 688 -48.51 17.59 -7.37
C THR A 688 -48.38 17.90 -8.85
N ALA A 689 -49.39 17.54 -9.64
CA ALA A 689 -49.41 17.82 -11.07
C ALA A 689 -49.53 19.34 -11.32
N PRO A 690 -48.76 19.91 -12.27
CA PRO A 690 -49.00 21.29 -12.71
C PRO A 690 -50.35 21.38 -13.44
N ALA A 691 -51.08 22.46 -13.20
CA ALA A 691 -52.29 22.76 -13.98
C ALA A 691 -51.89 23.15 -15.42
N PRO A 692 -52.68 22.74 -16.45
CA PRO A 692 -52.25 22.85 -17.84
C PRO A 692 -52.57 24.21 -18.48
N GLU A 693 -51.70 24.66 -19.39
CA GLU A 693 -52.12 25.60 -20.44
C GLU A 693 -52.96 24.88 -21.50
N SER A 694 -53.86 25.62 -22.16
CA SER A 694 -55.00 25.11 -22.93
C SER A 694 -54.65 24.26 -24.17
N GLY A 695 -55.25 23.05 -24.29
CA GLY A 695 -54.96 22.09 -25.37
C GLY A 695 -56.13 21.32 -26.04
N VAL A 696 -57.39 21.59 -25.67
CA VAL A 696 -58.65 21.09 -26.32
C VAL A 696 -59.02 19.60 -26.16
N ALA A 697 -60.27 19.36 -25.67
CA ALA A 697 -61.06 18.11 -25.65
C ALA A 697 -60.49 16.89 -24.86
N SER A 698 -61.27 15.98 -24.25
CA SER A 698 -62.66 15.89 -23.74
C SER A 698 -62.72 14.56 -22.90
N SER A 699 -63.66 14.19 -22.03
CA SER A 699 -64.96 14.72 -21.57
C SER A 699 -65.31 14.16 -20.17
N LEU A 700 -66.27 14.78 -19.47
CA LEU A 700 -67.22 14.19 -18.49
C LEU A 700 -66.73 13.17 -17.42
N ALA A 701 -66.69 13.58 -16.15
CA ALA A 701 -67.58 13.09 -15.06
C ALA A 701 -67.09 13.50 -13.65
N SER A 702 -68.02 13.81 -12.74
CA SER A 702 -67.74 14.23 -11.36
C SER A 702 -68.00 13.12 -10.33
N GLY A 703 -67.20 13.05 -9.26
CA GLY A 703 -67.40 12.11 -8.16
C GLY A 703 -66.55 12.45 -6.93
N ASP A 704 -67.09 13.29 -6.04
CA ASP A 704 -66.38 13.83 -4.88
C ASP A 704 -66.03 12.77 -3.81
N ARG A 705 -64.77 12.79 -3.36
CA ARG A 705 -64.28 12.09 -2.15
C ARG A 705 -63.10 12.86 -1.55
N THR A 706 -63.31 13.43 -0.38
CA THR A 706 -62.22 13.97 0.45
C THR A 706 -61.25 12.84 0.87
N PRO A 707 -59.93 12.98 0.65
CA PRO A 707 -58.97 11.99 1.12
C PRO A 707 -58.87 12.05 2.65
N LYS A 708 -58.89 10.87 3.30
CA LYS A 708 -58.60 10.76 4.73
C LYS A 708 -57.17 11.25 5.00
N ALA A 709 -56.99 12.00 6.09
CA ALA A 709 -55.66 12.37 6.56
C ALA A 709 -54.80 11.11 6.78
N ALA A 710 -53.56 11.12 6.28
CA ALA A 710 -52.63 10.03 6.46
C ALA A 710 -52.17 9.96 7.93
N THR A 711 -52.23 8.78 8.53
CA THR A 711 -51.78 8.54 9.91
C THR A 711 -50.27 8.80 10.02
N ALA A 712 -49.84 9.59 11.00
CA ALA A 712 -48.42 9.87 11.23
C ALA A 712 -47.65 8.59 11.58
N GLN A 713 -46.55 8.34 10.88
CA GLN A 713 -45.73 7.12 11.02
C GLN A 713 -44.63 7.34 12.07
N LEU A 714 -44.92 7.00 13.33
CA LEU A 714 -44.01 7.23 14.46
C LEU A 714 -43.23 5.96 14.84
N VAL A 715 -41.98 6.13 15.30
CA VAL A 715 -41.18 5.10 15.98
C VAL A 715 -40.90 5.60 17.41
N PRO A 716 -41.19 4.81 18.47
CA PRO A 716 -41.04 5.26 19.86
C PRO A 716 -39.57 5.34 20.31
N ALA A 717 -39.29 6.17 21.31
CA ALA A 717 -38.00 6.22 22.00
C ALA A 717 -37.56 4.83 22.49
N GLY A 718 -36.27 4.51 22.38
CA GLY A 718 -35.73 3.17 22.62
C GLY A 718 -35.94 2.17 21.48
N GLY A 719 -36.60 2.54 20.38
CA GLY A 719 -36.70 1.70 19.19
C GLY A 719 -35.35 1.46 18.50
N LEU A 720 -35.13 0.23 18.04
CA LEU A 720 -33.93 -0.17 17.29
C LEU A 720 -34.21 -0.08 15.79
N LEU A 721 -33.30 0.56 15.06
CA LEU A 721 -33.41 0.83 13.62
C LEU A 721 -32.14 0.40 12.89
N GLN A 722 -32.28 0.03 11.62
CA GLN A 722 -31.17 -0.23 10.70
C GLN A 722 -31.16 0.81 9.58
N VAL A 723 -30.00 1.39 9.29
CA VAL A 723 -29.79 2.24 8.12
C VAL A 723 -29.80 1.38 6.85
N LEU A 724 -30.74 1.65 5.94
CA LEU A 724 -30.82 0.97 4.65
C LEU A 724 -30.03 1.70 3.55
N SER A 725 -30.09 3.03 3.53
CA SER A 725 -29.46 3.86 2.50
C SER A 725 -29.39 5.31 2.97
N LYS A 726 -28.39 6.06 2.48
CA LYS A 726 -28.25 7.50 2.67
C LYS A 726 -28.28 8.20 1.30
N GLN A 727 -28.95 9.34 1.20
CA GLN A 727 -29.07 10.13 -0.03
C GLN A 727 -28.95 11.63 0.29
N VAL A 728 -28.08 12.34 -0.43
CA VAL A 728 -28.00 13.80 -0.37
C VAL A 728 -28.86 14.38 -1.50
N ILE A 729 -29.74 15.32 -1.18
CA ILE A 729 -30.65 15.95 -2.14
C ILE A 729 -30.31 17.45 -2.22
N PRO A 730 -29.96 17.99 -3.40
CA PRO A 730 -29.68 19.41 -3.56
C PRO A 730 -30.80 20.29 -3.01
N ALA A 731 -30.44 21.29 -2.21
CA ALA A 731 -31.35 22.20 -1.48
C ALA A 731 -32.33 21.55 -0.48
N GLN A 732 -32.28 20.24 -0.24
CA GLN A 732 -33.11 19.54 0.79
C GLN A 732 -32.28 18.78 1.83
N GLY A 733 -30.95 18.86 1.80
CA GLY A 733 -30.07 18.30 2.82
C GLY A 733 -29.76 16.81 2.64
N SER A 734 -29.38 16.16 3.73
CA SER A 734 -29.00 14.74 3.77
C SER A 734 -30.10 13.90 4.41
N TRP A 735 -30.52 12.82 3.75
CA TRP A 735 -31.63 11.98 4.16
C TRP A 735 -31.21 10.53 4.33
N VAL A 736 -31.75 9.89 5.37
CA VAL A 736 -31.42 8.52 5.77
C VAL A 736 -32.69 7.69 5.72
N LYS A 737 -32.64 6.56 5.01
CA LYS A 737 -33.72 5.56 5.00
C LYS A 737 -33.47 4.55 6.11
N LEU A 738 -34.45 4.36 6.98
CA LEU A 738 -34.37 3.49 8.14
C LEU A 738 -35.40 2.36 8.07
N LYS A 739 -35.05 1.19 8.61
CA LYS A 739 -35.96 0.05 8.85
C LYS A 739 -36.11 -0.18 10.36
N VAL A 740 -37.34 -0.36 10.84
CA VAL A 740 -37.63 -0.69 12.25
C VAL A 740 -37.24 -2.15 12.51
N CYS A 741 -36.31 -2.39 13.44
CA CYS A 741 -35.87 -3.73 13.83
C CYS A 741 -36.64 -4.25 15.05
N SER A 742 -36.90 -3.39 16.04
CA SER A 742 -37.73 -3.68 17.20
C SER A 742 -38.27 -2.40 17.84
N ILE A 743 -39.37 -2.53 18.58
CA ILE A 743 -39.93 -1.48 19.46
C ILE A 743 -39.96 -2.00 20.91
N PRO A 744 -39.78 -1.13 21.94
CA PRO A 744 -39.69 -1.60 23.33
C PRO A 744 -40.96 -2.32 23.82
N SER A 745 -40.76 -3.35 24.64
CA SER A 745 -41.82 -4.24 25.15
C SER A 745 -42.70 -3.58 26.25
N GLY A 746 -43.38 -2.50 25.89
CA GLY A 746 -44.34 -1.77 26.75
C GLY A 746 -45.56 -1.20 26.01
N THR A 747 -45.68 -1.44 24.71
CA THR A 747 -46.81 -0.99 23.85
C THR A 747 -47.76 -2.11 23.43
N ASN A 748 -47.33 -3.37 23.51
CA ASN A 748 -48.12 -4.53 23.10
C ASN A 748 -48.74 -5.20 24.34
N ALA A 749 -50.02 -4.92 24.61
CA ALA A 749 -50.80 -5.73 25.54
C ALA A 749 -51.06 -7.11 24.89
N GLN A 750 -50.75 -8.19 25.61
CA GLN A 750 -51.08 -9.54 25.15
C GLN A 750 -52.56 -9.82 25.32
N GLU A 751 -53.11 -10.62 24.40
CA GLU A 751 -54.11 -11.62 24.79
C GLU A 751 -53.84 -12.92 24.02
N SER A 752 -53.98 -14.05 24.70
CA SER A 752 -53.72 -15.39 24.14
C SER A 752 -54.71 -16.38 24.74
N PRO A 753 -55.46 -17.11 23.90
CA PRO A 753 -56.15 -18.32 24.33
C PRO A 753 -55.63 -19.58 23.62
N SER A 754 -55.65 -20.69 24.35
CA SER A 754 -55.28 -22.04 23.90
C SER A 754 -56.52 -22.80 23.33
N PRO A 755 -56.41 -24.05 22.83
CA PRO A 755 -57.18 -24.45 21.63
C PRO A 755 -58.40 -25.36 21.84
N ARG A 756 -59.41 -25.26 20.95
CA ARG A 756 -60.17 -26.42 20.39
C ARG A 756 -61.16 -26.09 19.26
N THR A 757 -61.06 -26.87 18.18
CA THR A 757 -62.11 -27.45 17.29
C THR A 757 -63.46 -26.75 16.96
N THR A 758 -63.88 -26.95 15.71
CA THR A 758 -65.24 -26.95 15.08
C THR A 758 -65.60 -25.80 14.11
N THR A 759 -66.27 -26.20 13.03
CA THR A 759 -66.97 -25.42 11.98
C THR A 759 -68.50 -25.69 12.12
N PRO A 760 -69.44 -25.00 11.42
CA PRO A 760 -69.30 -24.02 10.33
C PRO A 760 -70.12 -22.70 10.51
N THR A 761 -70.26 -21.96 9.39
CA THR A 761 -71.10 -20.77 9.07
C THR A 761 -72.63 -20.94 9.29
N PRO A 762 -73.53 -19.90 9.15
CA PRO A 762 -73.37 -18.55 8.54
C PRO A 762 -74.07 -17.33 9.25
N THR A 763 -74.06 -16.18 8.54
CA THR A 763 -75.10 -15.09 8.46
C THR A 763 -75.16 -13.89 9.42
N ALA A 764 -75.32 -12.72 8.76
CA ALA A 764 -76.03 -11.48 9.15
C ALA A 764 -75.43 -10.47 10.17
N SER A 765 -75.40 -9.20 9.72
CA SER A 765 -75.10 -7.95 10.45
C SER A 765 -76.40 -7.13 10.66
N PRO A 766 -76.39 -5.88 11.19
CA PRO A 766 -75.35 -5.14 11.92
C PRO A 766 -75.86 -4.44 13.23
N SER A 767 -74.96 -3.85 14.02
CA SER A 767 -75.28 -2.59 14.74
C SER A 767 -74.01 -1.75 14.97
N ASN A 768 -74.17 -0.42 15.06
CA ASN A 768 -73.04 0.52 15.07
C ASN A 768 -72.55 0.84 16.49
N ARG A 769 -71.23 0.75 16.70
CA ARG A 769 -70.51 1.63 17.63
C ARG A 769 -69.10 1.88 17.09
N ALA A 770 -68.74 3.14 16.88
CA ALA A 770 -67.41 3.50 16.42
C ALA A 770 -66.40 3.27 17.56
N ALA A 771 -65.39 2.43 17.32
CA ALA A 771 -64.28 2.25 18.24
C ALA A 771 -63.31 3.43 18.14
N THR A 772 -62.85 3.93 19.29
CA THR A 772 -61.71 4.84 19.38
C THR A 772 -60.46 4.09 18.88
N PRO A 773 -59.59 4.69 18.02
CA PRO A 773 -58.36 4.02 17.59
C PRO A 773 -57.45 3.71 18.78
N SER A 774 -56.75 2.58 18.72
CA SER A 774 -55.88 2.11 19.79
C SER A 774 -54.54 2.86 19.78
N LEU A 775 -53.86 2.91 20.93
CA LEU A 775 -52.50 3.47 21.00
C LEU A 775 -51.48 2.69 20.15
N SER A 776 -51.78 1.43 19.84
CA SER A 776 -51.02 0.57 18.91
C SER A 776 -51.13 1.01 17.43
N ASP A 777 -52.19 1.71 17.02
CA ASP A 777 -52.42 2.12 15.62
C ASP A 777 -51.57 3.33 15.17
N ARG A 778 -50.74 3.89 16.07
CA ARG A 778 -49.90 5.08 15.82
C ARG A 778 -48.42 4.79 15.60
N PHE A 779 -47.93 3.59 15.92
CA PHE A 779 -46.51 3.25 15.84
C PHE A 779 -46.21 2.26 14.70
N LEU A 780 -45.09 2.49 14.01
CA LEU A 780 -44.58 1.59 12.99
C LEU A 780 -44.17 0.25 13.61
N GLN A 781 -44.68 -0.83 13.01
CA GLN A 781 -44.34 -2.20 13.42
C GLN A 781 -42.95 -2.61 12.90
N PRO A 782 -42.25 -3.53 13.60
CA PRO A 782 -40.98 -4.09 13.12
C PRO A 782 -41.09 -4.64 11.69
N GLY A 783 -40.10 -4.31 10.85
CA GLY A 783 -40.08 -4.58 9.42
C GLY A 783 -40.46 -3.39 8.54
N ALA A 784 -41.19 -2.39 9.05
CA ALA A 784 -41.52 -1.17 8.30
C ALA A 784 -40.26 -0.32 8.00
N SER A 785 -40.32 0.51 6.95
CA SER A 785 -39.23 1.44 6.58
C SER A 785 -39.73 2.77 6.05
N GLY A 786 -38.95 3.83 6.25
CA GLY A 786 -39.23 5.19 5.80
C GLY A 786 -37.99 6.08 5.90
N TRP A 787 -38.15 7.37 5.59
CA TRP A 787 -37.04 8.34 5.52
C TRP A 787 -37.09 9.38 6.62
N ILE A 788 -35.92 9.89 7.02
CA ILE A 788 -35.78 11.02 7.93
C ILE A 788 -34.54 11.85 7.54
N GLU A 789 -34.57 13.16 7.81
CA GLU A 789 -33.41 14.03 7.59
C GLU A 789 -32.31 13.72 8.64
N GLU A 790 -31.07 13.63 8.19
CA GLU A 790 -29.91 13.29 9.03
C GLU A 790 -29.72 14.28 10.18
N ALA A 791 -29.91 15.57 9.93
CA ALA A 791 -29.80 16.63 10.93
C ALA A 791 -30.84 16.50 12.07
N VAL A 792 -32.02 15.94 11.78
CA VAL A 792 -33.07 15.66 12.76
C VAL A 792 -32.78 14.37 13.53
N LEU A 793 -32.21 13.37 12.86
CA LEU A 793 -31.91 12.06 13.42
C LEU A 793 -30.69 12.06 14.36
N MET A 794 -29.58 12.70 13.96
CA MET A 794 -28.30 12.67 14.68
C MET A 794 -28.38 13.03 16.18
N PRO A 795 -29.07 14.10 16.65
CA PRO A 795 -29.15 14.41 18.08
C PRO A 795 -30.00 13.42 18.89
N LEU A 796 -30.77 12.54 18.24
CA LEU A 796 -31.72 11.62 18.86
C LEU A 796 -31.18 10.17 18.99
N ILE A 797 -29.97 9.89 18.51
CA ILE A 797 -29.35 8.55 18.62
C ILE A 797 -28.58 8.40 19.94
N GLU A 798 -28.50 7.18 20.49
CA GLU A 798 -27.60 6.82 21.59
C GLU A 798 -26.17 6.58 21.06
N PRO A 799 -25.11 7.12 21.70
CA PRO A 799 -23.75 7.12 21.13
C PRO A 799 -23.08 5.74 21.11
N ASP A 800 -23.54 4.80 21.95
CA ASP A 800 -23.02 3.44 22.03
C ASP A 800 -23.74 2.51 21.04
N SER A 801 -23.00 1.61 20.39
CA SER A 801 -23.56 0.69 19.41
C SER A 801 -24.37 -0.44 20.08
N PRO A 802 -25.63 -0.68 19.69
CA PRO A 802 -26.47 -1.71 20.29
C PRO A 802 -25.95 -3.13 20.00
N SER A 803 -26.15 -4.05 20.93
CA SER A 803 -25.52 -5.37 20.87
C SER A 803 -26.13 -6.28 19.79
N PRO A 804 -25.34 -7.15 19.13
CA PRO A 804 -25.83 -8.02 18.04
C PRO A 804 -27.02 -8.93 18.43
N ASN A 805 -27.16 -9.25 19.72
CA ASN A 805 -28.22 -10.13 20.23
C ASN A 805 -29.62 -9.47 20.26
N GLN A 806 -29.76 -8.22 19.81
CA GLN A 806 -31.02 -7.44 19.82
C GLN A 806 -31.67 -7.29 18.43
N LEU A 807 -31.13 -7.93 17.38
CA LEU A 807 -31.45 -7.72 15.96
C LEU A 807 -32.94 -7.78 15.53
N GLY A 808 -33.80 -8.54 16.23
CA GLY A 808 -35.24 -8.58 15.96
C GLY A 808 -35.59 -8.85 14.48
N ALA A 809 -36.44 -7.99 13.90
CA ALA A 809 -36.88 -8.07 12.50
C ALA A 809 -35.82 -7.63 11.46
N CYS A 810 -34.59 -7.32 11.90
CA CYS A 810 -33.41 -7.08 11.06
C CYS A 810 -32.45 -8.28 11.03
N SER A 811 -32.82 -9.42 11.62
CA SER A 811 -32.14 -10.70 11.42
C SER A 811 -32.29 -11.17 9.97
N ASN A 812 -31.19 -11.54 9.30
CA ASN A 812 -31.25 -12.11 7.96
C ASN A 812 -31.91 -13.51 7.97
N PRO A 813 -32.85 -13.81 7.06
CA PRO A 813 -33.35 -15.17 6.89
C PRO A 813 -32.26 -16.06 6.25
N PRO A 814 -32.20 -17.37 6.57
CA PRO A 814 -31.28 -18.29 5.91
C PRO A 814 -31.66 -18.47 4.44
N LEU A 815 -30.66 -18.53 3.56
CA LEU A 815 -30.83 -18.80 2.13
C LEU A 815 -31.35 -20.23 1.92
N THR A 816 -32.61 -20.36 1.50
CA THR A 816 -33.17 -21.63 1.04
C THR A 816 -32.61 -22.02 -0.33
N PRO A 817 -32.31 -23.30 -0.59
CA PRO A 817 -31.67 -23.73 -1.83
C PRO A 817 -32.56 -23.59 -3.07
N THR A 818 -31.94 -23.21 -4.18
CA THR A 818 -32.55 -23.13 -5.51
C THR A 818 -32.95 -24.52 -6.03
N PRO A 819 -34.11 -24.70 -6.69
CA PRO A 819 -34.56 -26.03 -7.13
C PRO A 819 -33.75 -26.58 -8.31
N THR A 820 -33.61 -27.92 -8.34
CA THR A 820 -33.02 -28.69 -9.44
C THR A 820 -33.85 -28.62 -10.74
N PRO A 821 -33.21 -28.68 -11.92
CA PRO A 821 -33.92 -28.64 -13.21
C PRO A 821 -34.69 -29.93 -13.51
N THR A 822 -35.87 -29.79 -14.13
CA THR A 822 -36.75 -30.93 -14.48
C THR A 822 -36.26 -31.66 -15.73
N THR A 823 -36.07 -32.98 -15.63
CA THR A 823 -35.75 -33.85 -16.76
C THR A 823 -36.95 -34.09 -17.68
N ALA A 824 -36.76 -33.94 -19.00
CA ALA A 824 -37.67 -34.48 -20.01
C ALA A 824 -37.22 -35.90 -20.44
N PRO A 825 -38.14 -36.83 -20.78
CA PRO A 825 -37.79 -38.22 -21.04
C PRO A 825 -37.33 -38.49 -22.48
N SER A 826 -36.09 -38.95 -22.65
CA SER A 826 -35.60 -39.59 -23.88
C SER A 826 -35.80 -41.10 -23.83
N GLN A 827 -36.43 -41.68 -24.86
CA GLN A 827 -36.57 -43.13 -24.99
C GLN A 827 -35.26 -43.79 -25.45
N SER A 828 -34.90 -44.92 -24.85
CA SER A 828 -33.87 -45.84 -25.37
C SER A 828 -34.42 -46.64 -26.56
N PRO A 829 -33.56 -47.24 -27.40
CA PRO A 829 -33.00 -48.54 -27.03
C PRO A 829 -31.46 -48.62 -27.16
N ALA A 830 -30.91 -49.77 -26.75
CA ALA A 830 -29.48 -50.13 -26.79
C ALA A 830 -29.31 -51.38 -27.70
N PRO A 831 -28.22 -52.17 -27.62
CA PRO A 831 -26.80 -51.83 -27.40
C PRO A 831 -25.88 -52.38 -28.52
N GLU A 832 -24.65 -51.88 -28.61
CA GLU A 832 -23.42 -52.68 -28.83
C GLU A 832 -22.19 -51.87 -28.37
#